data_AF-A0A9D6ZCD7-F1
#
_entry.id   AF-A0A9D6ZCD7-F1
#
_cell.length_a   1.000
_cell.length_b   1.000
_cell.length_c   1.000
_cell.angle_alpha   90.00
_cell.angle_beta   90.00
_cell.angle_gamma   90.00
#
_symmetry.space_group_name_H-M   'P 1'
#
loop_
_entity.id
_entity.type
_entity.pdbx_description
1 polymer ?
#
loop_
_entity_poly.entity_id
_entity_poly.type
_entity_poly.pdbx_seq_one_letter_code
_entity_poly.pdbx_strand_id
1 'polypeptide(L)'
;MKKIKLPERLQGTDGVRGLVLRSDSARVKNLSPVEAYVEHGVITEEFAELYGYCLGKFLLNRKFLLSSDSIVVGWDPRDKEGMVVNPFIRGLSRAIKKIITIGIVPTPAAVIFMQYSGAKASVVLTASHNPPEQNGIKIFLAPLGMKLLPSDEAEFSRLIYKTDYSKVKRIKALASVTDMSREAIACFKGFLLSPQNSWIESPSLVSKYSISIDSSNGAYSGISEEIFKSAGFGRVTETAGDLTKPVNEGCGVTEIERKKEWMKENIKDNINDAPEIVHSIYSEAYKFKKEIKSGKTILSGVVFDGDGDRFMRLDYNPASDSIYLMSGDKNAALLCRYLSGRYFRGAKDKRDVLPVLNTIESDVKITSYAEALGFKNTVTGIGDKWILFYSICHFIKEILDNWKTLGLSEKEKKYISDYLVNVKNGKGMSAFHLSDVLNKSGVLFSGERNKRFAGLLYGKKIRFGLAYEESGHAITMGLLKTLDSAVLPVFTGNGIKAALNSFAADVAATAGKSQEKRLSMLRHPFEESYKKTFYVYYSDRKKFTHDSGLRMKLKQAAKAVLKGDATLFLNRISEERKAEEPDLIYYSLSDEKGRNCGALYIRNSGTEEKTQITVKCSKSISGKMCSAGENISHIAGILLKSLTQPNAIIQGKILNILYYGGLSEKELKNSMSPDEIRYFSRVIDDSVKKEGFISMGADGSAKLTEKGRRFIEESKLKTRTACVILAAGKGTRMKSPLPKVLHKLNRKPLLSYSIKLAKDCGIDPVVVVVGYKANMVKKEIGSNGISYAMQREQLGTGHAVMQSEKALKKFDGNVLILYGDVPLLSKKTIISFLNSHLSSGTELSILTADLLNPFGYGRIVRDSKGDFSRIVEEKDTTSSQKKIKEINSGIYCVRADTLFHLLKKLNDNNSQHEYYLTDIAGLLKKGGKNVNVVKTKNAFEIAGINSVEELKRIEKLSKE
;
A
#
# COMPACT_ATOMS: atom_id res chain seq x y z
N MET A 1 9.29 -29.21 -6.73
CA MET A 1 9.62 -27.78 -6.53
C MET A 1 8.44 -26.94 -7.01
N LYS A 2 7.86 -26.08 -6.16
CA LYS A 2 6.84 -25.11 -6.62
C LYS A 2 7.52 -24.15 -7.59
N LYS A 3 6.99 -23.99 -8.81
CA LYS A 3 7.47 -22.95 -9.73
C LYS A 3 7.21 -21.59 -9.09
N ILE A 4 8.28 -20.88 -8.72
CA ILE A 4 8.19 -19.53 -8.18
C ILE A 4 7.62 -18.61 -9.25
N LYS A 5 6.62 -17.82 -8.87
CA LYS A 5 6.02 -16.87 -9.80
C LYS A 5 6.90 -15.63 -9.88
N LEU A 6 7.70 -15.54 -10.95
CA LEU A 6 8.56 -14.39 -11.21
C LEU A 6 7.70 -13.14 -11.54
N PRO A 7 7.99 -11.98 -10.95
CA PRO A 7 7.35 -10.72 -11.34
C PRO A 7 7.78 -10.32 -12.75
N GLU A 8 7.06 -9.37 -13.37
CA GLU A 8 7.44 -8.85 -14.69
C GLU A 8 8.78 -8.10 -14.64
N ARG A 9 9.01 -7.37 -13.55
CA ARG A 9 10.24 -6.64 -13.27
C ARG A 9 10.63 -6.80 -11.81
N LEU A 10 11.95 -6.84 -11.54
CA LEU A 10 12.52 -6.83 -10.18
C LEU A 10 12.52 -5.42 -9.59
N GLN A 11 12.66 -4.41 -10.43
CA GLN A 11 12.81 -3.01 -10.04
C GLN A 11 11.46 -2.41 -9.59
N GLY A 12 11.52 -1.61 -8.53
CA GLY A 12 10.39 -0.85 -7.99
C GLY A 12 10.21 0.50 -8.68
N THR A 13 9.89 1.53 -7.89
CA THR A 13 9.82 2.92 -8.38
C THR A 13 11.21 3.44 -8.75
N ASP A 14 12.24 3.03 -8.02
CA ASP A 14 13.59 3.56 -8.14
C ASP A 14 14.64 2.47 -7.88
N GLY A 15 14.86 1.63 -8.90
CA GLY A 15 15.81 0.51 -8.84
C GLY A 15 15.31 -0.70 -8.03
N VAL A 16 16.24 -1.59 -7.69
CA VAL A 16 15.99 -2.67 -6.71
C VAL A 16 16.38 -2.20 -5.32
N ARG A 17 15.60 -2.58 -4.31
CA ARG A 17 15.91 -2.36 -2.88
C ARG A 17 15.57 -3.62 -2.10
N GLY A 18 16.27 -3.88 -1.00
CA GLY A 18 16.03 -5.05 -0.16
C GLY A 18 16.92 -5.11 1.06
N LEU A 19 16.57 -6.00 1.99
CA LEU A 19 17.39 -6.34 3.15
C LEU A 19 18.69 -7.00 2.68
N VAL A 20 19.84 -6.61 3.24
CA VAL A 20 21.11 -7.26 2.91
C VAL A 20 21.36 -8.41 3.88
N LEU A 21 21.50 -9.63 3.35
CA LEU A 21 21.89 -10.82 4.12
C LEU A 21 22.87 -11.66 3.29
N ARG A 22 23.69 -12.45 3.98
CA ARG A 22 24.57 -13.41 3.30
C ARG A 22 23.75 -14.56 2.68
N SER A 23 24.21 -15.11 1.57
CA SER A 23 23.58 -16.27 0.92
C SER A 23 23.48 -17.52 1.82
N ASP A 24 24.38 -17.64 2.81
CA ASP A 24 24.40 -18.71 3.82
C ASP A 24 23.45 -18.48 5.01
N SER A 25 22.78 -17.31 5.08
CA SER A 25 21.87 -16.94 6.18
C SER A 25 20.65 -17.85 6.20
N ALA A 26 20.23 -18.27 7.40
CA ALA A 26 19.13 -19.24 7.57
C ALA A 26 17.83 -18.88 6.83
N ARG A 27 17.54 -17.58 6.64
CA ARG A 27 16.34 -17.09 5.93
C ARG A 27 16.35 -17.40 4.42
N VAL A 28 17.51 -17.47 3.78
CA VAL A 28 17.65 -17.62 2.33
C VAL A 28 18.59 -18.75 1.90
N LYS A 29 19.12 -19.50 2.88
CA LYS A 29 19.97 -20.65 2.65
C LYS A 29 19.29 -21.66 1.71
N ASN A 30 20.01 -22.12 0.70
CA ASN A 30 19.55 -23.01 -0.38
C ASN A 30 18.61 -22.38 -1.42
N LEU A 31 18.35 -21.08 -1.38
CA LEU A 31 17.67 -20.37 -2.46
C LEU A 31 18.69 -19.89 -3.48
N SER A 32 18.31 -19.88 -4.76
CA SER A 32 19.10 -19.16 -5.76
C SER A 32 19.02 -17.64 -5.51
N PRO A 33 19.94 -16.84 -6.08
CA PRO A 33 19.97 -15.40 -5.83
C PRO A 33 18.68 -14.68 -6.21
N VAL A 34 18.04 -15.11 -7.30
CA VAL A 34 16.76 -14.54 -7.77
C VAL A 34 15.62 -14.91 -6.81
N GLU A 35 15.60 -16.15 -6.31
CA GLU A 35 14.56 -16.62 -5.39
C GLU A 35 14.67 -15.90 -4.03
N ALA A 36 15.89 -15.72 -3.51
CA ALA A 36 16.14 -14.93 -2.30
C ALA A 36 15.58 -13.50 -2.42
N TYR A 37 15.76 -12.85 -3.56
CA TYR A 37 15.22 -11.51 -3.79
C TYR A 37 13.70 -11.52 -3.98
N VAL A 38 13.16 -12.37 -4.86
CA VAL A 38 11.74 -12.38 -5.21
C VAL A 38 10.85 -12.84 -4.05
N GLU A 39 11.26 -13.84 -3.29
CA GLU A 39 10.45 -14.42 -2.21
C GLU A 39 10.63 -13.68 -0.89
N HIS A 40 11.83 -13.19 -0.60
CA HIS A 40 12.16 -12.62 0.71
C HIS A 40 12.56 -11.14 0.70
N GLY A 41 12.69 -10.51 -0.48
CA GLY A 41 13.15 -9.13 -0.60
C GLY A 41 14.61 -8.96 -0.15
N VAL A 42 15.43 -10.00 -0.28
CA VAL A 42 16.81 -10.04 0.21
C VAL A 42 17.81 -9.86 -0.92
N ILE A 43 18.72 -8.91 -0.78
CA ILE A 43 19.90 -8.72 -1.64
C ILE A 43 21.06 -9.49 -1.00
N THR A 44 21.45 -10.59 -1.61
CA THR A 44 22.66 -11.35 -1.24
C THR A 44 23.86 -10.90 -2.07
N GLU A 45 25.06 -11.27 -1.63
CA GLU A 45 26.29 -11.10 -2.38
C GLU A 45 26.20 -11.76 -3.78
N GLU A 46 25.55 -12.91 -3.86
CA GLU A 46 25.34 -13.63 -5.12
C GLU A 46 24.37 -12.89 -6.04
N PHE A 47 23.32 -12.26 -5.48
CA PHE A 47 22.36 -11.48 -6.25
C PHE A 47 23.00 -10.21 -6.80
N ALA A 48 23.77 -9.50 -5.98
CA ALA A 48 24.50 -8.31 -6.40
C ALA A 48 25.49 -8.62 -7.54
N GLU A 49 26.23 -9.73 -7.43
CA GLU A 49 27.16 -10.20 -8.47
C GLU A 49 26.44 -10.61 -9.76
N LEU A 50 25.33 -11.35 -9.66
CA LEU A 50 24.49 -11.68 -10.81
C LEU A 50 23.94 -10.43 -11.50
N TYR A 51 23.45 -9.46 -10.73
CA TYR A 51 22.85 -8.23 -11.23
C TYR A 51 23.88 -7.36 -11.96
N GLY A 52 25.08 -7.19 -11.39
CA GLY A 52 26.19 -6.47 -12.03
C GLY A 52 26.64 -7.11 -13.34
N TYR A 53 26.76 -8.44 -13.38
CA TYR A 53 27.08 -9.18 -14.61
C TYR A 53 26.01 -8.99 -15.68
N CYS A 54 24.74 -9.17 -15.30
CA CYS A 54 23.63 -9.02 -16.22
C CYS A 54 23.53 -7.59 -16.75
N LEU A 55 23.83 -6.56 -15.95
CA LEU A 55 23.82 -5.17 -16.42
C LEU A 55 24.82 -4.96 -17.55
N GLY A 56 26.07 -5.39 -17.36
CA GLY A 56 27.10 -5.30 -18.41
C GLY A 56 26.69 -6.01 -19.69
N LYS A 57 26.17 -7.26 -19.57
CA LYS A 57 25.66 -8.02 -20.72
C LYS A 57 24.46 -7.35 -21.38
N PHE A 58 23.54 -6.80 -20.60
CA PHE A 58 22.35 -6.12 -21.10
C PHE A 58 22.73 -4.93 -21.98
N LEU A 59 23.64 -4.07 -21.51
CA LEU A 59 24.08 -2.89 -22.25
C LEU A 59 24.89 -3.26 -23.51
N LEU A 60 25.73 -4.30 -23.44
CA LEU A 60 26.45 -4.83 -24.62
C LEU A 60 25.50 -5.43 -25.66
N ASN A 61 24.53 -6.24 -25.25
CA ASN A 61 23.55 -6.87 -26.15
C ASN A 61 22.68 -5.84 -26.86
N ARG A 62 22.37 -4.72 -26.18
CA ARG A 62 21.69 -3.56 -26.75
C ARG A 62 22.56 -2.74 -27.70
N LYS A 63 23.86 -3.04 -27.83
CA LYS A 63 24.87 -2.21 -28.52
C LYS A 63 24.93 -0.78 -27.97
N PHE A 64 24.54 -0.60 -26.71
CA PHE A 64 24.55 0.69 -26.04
C PHE A 64 25.92 0.97 -25.41
N LEU A 65 26.60 -0.08 -24.97
CA LEU A 65 27.97 -0.06 -24.49
C LEU A 65 28.89 -0.70 -25.54
N LEU A 66 29.99 -0.04 -25.88
CA LEU A 66 31.08 -0.59 -26.68
C LEU A 66 32.21 -1.12 -25.78
N SER A 67 33.13 -1.91 -26.34
CA SER A 67 34.25 -2.48 -25.58
C SER A 67 35.24 -1.44 -25.04
N SER A 68 35.26 -0.24 -25.63
CA SER A 68 36.08 0.91 -25.22
C SER A 68 35.44 1.76 -24.11
N ASP A 69 34.13 1.62 -23.90
CA ASP A 69 33.33 2.45 -23.01
C ASP A 69 33.46 1.99 -21.55
N SER A 70 33.21 2.93 -20.63
CA SER A 70 33.23 2.68 -19.19
C SER A 70 31.84 2.79 -18.57
N ILE A 71 31.70 2.20 -17.38
CA ILE A 71 30.60 2.40 -16.46
C ILE A 71 31.15 2.98 -15.16
N VAL A 72 30.49 4.03 -14.66
CA VAL A 72 30.78 4.65 -13.36
C VAL A 72 30.01 3.93 -12.25
N VAL A 73 30.65 3.66 -11.11
CA VAL A 73 30.04 3.02 -9.94
C VAL A 73 30.37 3.81 -8.68
N GLY A 74 29.33 4.34 -8.01
CA GLY A 74 29.41 4.97 -6.70
C GLY A 74 28.45 4.33 -5.71
N TRP A 75 28.54 4.69 -4.44
CA TRP A 75 27.67 4.17 -3.38
C TRP A 75 27.48 5.17 -2.25
N ASP A 76 26.51 4.91 -1.37
CA ASP A 76 26.40 5.59 -0.07
C ASP A 76 27.09 4.75 1.02
N PRO A 77 27.33 5.28 2.23
CA PRO A 77 28.20 4.61 3.21
C PRO A 77 27.55 3.42 3.95
N ARG A 78 26.38 2.94 3.51
CA ARG A 78 25.67 1.87 4.24
C ARG A 78 26.33 0.49 4.12
N ASP A 79 27.08 0.23 3.04
CA ASP A 79 27.70 -1.08 2.77
C ASP A 79 29.12 -1.21 3.33
N LYS A 80 29.25 -1.09 4.65
CA LYS A 80 30.56 -1.05 5.35
C LYS A 80 31.42 -2.28 5.08
N GLU A 81 30.80 -3.45 5.03
CA GLU A 81 31.47 -4.74 4.79
C GLU A 81 31.65 -5.05 3.29
N GLY A 82 31.18 -4.18 2.40
CA GLY A 82 31.23 -4.40 0.96
C GLY A 82 30.45 -5.63 0.48
N MET A 83 29.33 -5.96 1.14
CA MET A 83 28.49 -7.12 0.85
C MET A 83 27.68 -6.97 -0.45
N VAL A 84 27.51 -5.75 -0.95
CA VAL A 84 26.78 -5.43 -2.19
C VAL A 84 27.72 -4.82 -3.21
N VAL A 85 28.54 -3.85 -2.80
CA VAL A 85 29.49 -3.11 -3.65
C VAL A 85 30.51 -4.03 -4.29
N ASN A 86 31.24 -4.82 -3.48
CA ASN A 86 32.31 -5.67 -4.01
C ASN A 86 31.77 -6.76 -4.96
N PRO A 87 30.70 -7.52 -4.61
CA PRO A 87 30.11 -8.49 -5.52
C PRO A 87 29.54 -7.86 -6.78
N PHE A 88 28.87 -6.70 -6.69
CA PHE A 88 28.36 -6.01 -7.87
C PHE A 88 29.48 -5.65 -8.86
N ILE A 89 30.57 -5.05 -8.37
CA ILE A 89 31.74 -4.70 -9.18
C ILE A 89 32.39 -5.97 -9.77
N ARG A 90 32.51 -7.07 -9.01
CA ARG A 90 32.98 -8.36 -9.54
C ARG A 90 32.08 -8.92 -10.64
N GLY A 91 30.77 -8.81 -10.47
CA GLY A 91 29.80 -9.19 -11.50
C GLY A 91 30.02 -8.42 -12.78
N LEU A 92 30.10 -7.09 -12.65
CA LEU A 92 30.32 -6.19 -13.77
C LEU A 92 31.68 -6.44 -14.46
N SER A 93 32.73 -6.69 -13.69
CA SER A 93 34.08 -6.91 -14.21
C SER A 93 34.19 -8.16 -15.08
N ARG A 94 33.29 -9.13 -14.93
CA ARG A 94 33.19 -10.31 -15.79
C ARG A 94 32.42 -10.09 -17.09
N ALA A 95 31.71 -8.98 -17.20
CA ALA A 95 30.90 -8.65 -18.38
C ALA A 95 31.58 -7.62 -19.30
N ILE A 96 32.28 -6.64 -18.75
CA ILE A 96 32.82 -5.48 -19.48
C ILE A 96 34.33 -5.29 -19.25
N LYS A 97 34.95 -4.35 -19.98
CA LYS A 97 36.41 -4.13 -19.94
C LYS A 97 36.87 -2.93 -19.10
N LYS A 98 36.02 -1.95 -18.81
CA LYS A 98 36.40 -0.74 -18.07
C LYS A 98 35.35 -0.35 -17.05
N ILE A 99 35.76 -0.19 -15.80
CA ILE A 99 34.92 0.27 -14.69
C ILE A 99 35.62 1.44 -14.03
N ILE A 100 34.88 2.51 -13.74
CA ILE A 100 35.36 3.65 -12.95
C ILE A 100 34.62 3.62 -11.62
N THR A 101 35.34 3.44 -10.51
CA THR A 101 34.77 3.58 -9.17
C THR A 101 34.96 5.00 -8.67
N ILE A 102 33.97 5.55 -7.97
CA ILE A 102 34.01 6.92 -7.44
C ILE A 102 33.71 7.01 -5.95
N GLY A 103 33.75 5.88 -5.25
CA GLY A 103 33.67 5.84 -3.80
C GLY A 103 32.31 6.20 -3.23
N ILE A 104 32.34 6.71 -1.99
CA ILE A 104 31.15 7.23 -1.30
C ILE A 104 30.83 8.60 -1.88
N VAL A 105 29.73 8.69 -2.63
CA VAL A 105 29.28 9.93 -3.28
C VAL A 105 27.77 9.98 -3.36
N PRO A 106 27.16 11.18 -3.31
CA PRO A 106 25.72 11.30 -3.49
C PRO A 106 25.33 10.91 -4.92
N THR A 107 24.13 10.35 -5.08
CA THR A 107 23.55 9.98 -6.38
C THR A 107 23.77 11.03 -7.49
N PRO A 108 23.47 12.33 -7.27
CA PRO A 108 23.74 13.36 -8.28
C PRO A 108 25.21 13.47 -8.71
N ALA A 109 26.18 13.26 -7.80
CA ALA A 109 27.60 13.32 -8.15
C ALA A 109 27.99 12.20 -9.12
N ALA A 110 27.45 10.99 -8.93
CA ALA A 110 27.68 9.87 -9.84
C ALA A 110 27.09 10.11 -11.24
N VAL A 111 25.93 10.76 -11.33
CA VAL A 111 25.30 11.12 -12.62
C VAL A 111 26.06 12.25 -13.32
N ILE A 112 26.53 13.23 -12.56
CA ILE A 112 27.36 14.34 -13.08
C ILE A 112 28.70 13.80 -13.59
N PHE A 113 29.37 12.95 -12.80
CA PHE A 113 30.69 12.43 -13.16
C PHE A 113 30.63 11.45 -14.34
N MET A 114 29.55 10.68 -14.48
CA MET A 114 29.32 9.87 -15.69
C MET A 114 29.35 10.74 -16.95
N GLN A 115 28.68 11.90 -16.93
CA GLN A 115 28.67 12.81 -18.07
C GLN A 115 30.02 13.50 -18.26
N TYR A 116 30.68 13.90 -17.17
CA TYR A 116 32.00 14.53 -17.20
C TYR A 116 33.09 13.64 -17.80
N SER A 117 33.09 12.36 -17.43
CA SER A 117 34.05 11.34 -17.88
C SER A 117 33.70 10.69 -19.21
N GLY A 118 32.51 10.94 -19.77
CA GLY A 118 32.03 10.31 -21.00
C GLY A 118 31.60 8.85 -20.86
N ALA A 119 31.41 8.35 -19.63
CA ALA A 119 30.91 7.01 -19.38
C ALA A 119 29.48 6.82 -19.91
N LYS A 120 29.14 5.60 -20.36
CA LYS A 120 27.82 5.32 -20.95
C LYS A 120 26.74 5.07 -19.92
N ALA A 121 27.11 4.63 -18.72
CA ALA A 121 26.18 4.39 -17.64
C ALA A 121 26.82 4.72 -16.29
N SER A 122 25.97 5.00 -15.32
CA SER A 122 26.32 5.16 -13.91
C SER A 122 25.47 4.22 -13.07
N VAL A 123 26.05 3.67 -12.03
CA VAL A 123 25.36 2.86 -11.02
C VAL A 123 25.62 3.47 -9.65
N VAL A 124 24.57 3.60 -8.86
CA VAL A 124 24.67 4.02 -7.46
C VAL A 124 24.09 2.92 -6.58
N LEU A 125 24.92 2.40 -5.66
CA LEU A 125 24.51 1.38 -4.70
C LEU A 125 24.04 2.06 -3.43
N THR A 126 22.73 2.08 -3.25
CA THR A 126 22.04 2.81 -2.19
C THR A 126 20.58 2.37 -2.11
N ALA A 127 20.00 2.40 -0.91
CA ALA A 127 18.55 2.40 -0.73
C ALA A 127 17.98 3.76 -0.27
N SER A 128 18.69 4.86 -0.49
CA SER A 128 18.24 6.23 -0.23
C SER A 128 17.80 6.40 1.24
N HIS A 129 16.54 6.73 1.49
CA HIS A 129 15.97 6.93 2.82
C HIS A 129 15.60 5.63 3.57
N ASN A 130 15.83 4.44 2.99
CA ASN A 130 15.52 3.18 3.67
C ASN A 130 16.43 2.96 4.90
N PRO A 131 15.98 2.13 5.87
CA PRO A 131 16.76 1.76 7.06
C PRO A 131 18.17 1.23 6.77
N PRO A 132 19.11 1.32 7.73
CA PRO A 132 20.52 0.97 7.55
C PRO A 132 20.77 -0.45 7.03
N GLU A 133 19.96 -1.43 7.43
CA GLU A 133 20.09 -2.84 7.06
C GLU A 133 19.68 -3.15 5.61
N GLN A 134 19.12 -2.17 4.90
CA GLN A 134 18.69 -2.31 3.51
C GLN A 134 19.63 -1.59 2.55
N ASN A 135 19.81 -2.16 1.36
CA ASN A 135 20.57 -1.56 0.27
C ASN A 135 19.80 -1.68 -1.05
N GLY A 136 20.35 -1.10 -2.12
CA GLY A 136 19.69 -1.04 -3.42
C GLY A 136 20.65 -0.70 -4.56
N ILE A 137 20.13 -0.71 -5.78
CA ILE A 137 20.90 -0.50 -7.01
C ILE A 137 20.10 0.41 -7.94
N LYS A 138 20.59 1.62 -8.17
CA LYS A 138 20.07 2.59 -9.15
C LYS A 138 20.94 2.59 -10.40
N ILE A 139 20.32 2.60 -11.59
CA ILE A 139 21.02 2.62 -12.88
C ILE A 139 20.63 3.88 -13.65
N PHE A 140 21.63 4.55 -14.22
CA PHE A 140 21.47 5.76 -15.02
C PHE A 140 22.20 5.58 -16.36
N LEU A 141 21.57 6.00 -17.45
CA LEU A 141 22.10 5.91 -18.82
C LEU A 141 22.47 7.28 -19.36
N ALA A 142 23.55 7.34 -20.12
CA ALA A 142 23.94 8.52 -20.87
C ALA A 142 23.10 8.70 -22.16
N PRO A 143 23.01 9.93 -22.71
CA PRO A 143 23.31 11.18 -22.05
C PRO A 143 22.23 11.55 -21.01
N LEU A 144 22.54 12.55 -20.17
CA LEU A 144 21.62 13.18 -19.21
C LEU A 144 21.22 12.37 -17.98
N GLY A 145 21.61 11.10 -17.87
CA GLY A 145 21.40 10.30 -16.65
C GLY A 145 20.00 9.75 -16.53
N MET A 146 19.38 9.30 -17.62
CA MET A 146 18.04 8.73 -17.58
C MET A 146 18.03 7.36 -16.88
N LYS A 147 17.11 7.15 -15.94
CA LYS A 147 16.87 5.83 -15.33
C LYS A 147 16.20 4.87 -16.31
N LEU A 148 16.40 3.56 -16.12
CA LEU A 148 15.63 2.56 -16.89
C LEU A 148 14.12 2.77 -16.69
N LEU A 149 13.34 2.71 -17.77
CA LEU A 149 11.88 2.78 -17.70
C LEU A 149 11.28 1.37 -17.56
N PRO A 150 10.00 1.22 -17.16
CA PRO A 150 9.43 -0.10 -16.85
C PRO A 150 9.56 -1.14 -17.96
N SER A 151 9.49 -0.74 -19.22
CA SER A 151 9.72 -1.59 -20.40
C SER A 151 11.16 -2.11 -20.46
N ASP A 152 12.14 -1.23 -20.20
CA ASP A 152 13.56 -1.57 -20.15
C ASP A 152 13.88 -2.47 -18.94
N GLU A 153 13.28 -2.19 -17.78
CA GLU A 153 13.41 -2.96 -16.54
C GLU A 153 12.82 -4.38 -16.68
N ALA A 154 11.69 -4.52 -17.37
CA ALA A 154 11.09 -5.82 -17.66
C ALA A 154 12.00 -6.67 -18.56
N GLU A 155 12.61 -6.06 -19.59
CA GLU A 155 13.57 -6.76 -20.44
C GLU A 155 14.83 -7.16 -19.66
N PHE A 156 15.36 -6.24 -18.85
CA PHE A 156 16.53 -6.49 -18.03
C PHE A 156 16.28 -7.61 -16.98
N SER A 157 15.11 -7.60 -16.35
CA SER A 157 14.70 -8.64 -15.40
C SER A 157 14.62 -10.02 -16.06
N ARG A 158 14.11 -10.12 -17.30
CA ARG A 158 14.11 -11.38 -18.05
C ARG A 158 15.50 -11.92 -18.31
N LEU A 159 16.50 -11.05 -18.54
CA LEU A 159 17.89 -11.48 -18.67
C LEU A 159 18.42 -12.06 -17.35
N ILE A 160 18.14 -11.40 -16.23
CA ILE A 160 18.52 -11.88 -14.90
C ILE A 160 17.90 -13.26 -14.63
N TYR A 161 16.60 -13.44 -14.90
CA TYR A 161 15.90 -14.71 -14.69
C TYR A 161 16.44 -15.87 -15.52
N LYS A 162 16.95 -15.58 -16.73
CA LYS A 162 17.51 -16.60 -17.63
C LYS A 162 18.98 -16.93 -17.34
N THR A 163 19.66 -16.12 -16.53
CA THR A 163 21.10 -16.24 -16.31
C THR A 163 21.39 -17.16 -15.13
N ASP A 164 22.07 -18.27 -15.42
CA ASP A 164 22.51 -19.23 -14.40
C ASP A 164 23.74 -18.71 -13.64
N TYR A 165 23.54 -18.33 -12.38
CA TYR A 165 24.59 -17.81 -11.52
C TYR A 165 25.77 -18.79 -11.32
N SER A 166 25.53 -20.10 -11.35
CA SER A 166 26.58 -21.11 -11.19
C SER A 166 27.64 -21.05 -12.31
N LYS A 167 27.25 -20.55 -13.49
CA LYS A 167 28.15 -20.27 -14.60
C LYS A 167 28.81 -18.90 -14.45
N VAL A 168 28.04 -17.88 -14.05
CA VAL A 168 28.55 -16.51 -13.85
C VAL A 168 29.73 -16.49 -12.88
N LYS A 169 29.63 -17.21 -11.76
CA LYS A 169 30.69 -17.26 -10.73
C LYS A 169 32.02 -17.86 -11.20
N ARG A 170 32.03 -18.58 -12.33
CA ARG A 170 33.24 -19.20 -12.92
C ARG A 170 33.89 -18.34 -14.02
N ILE A 171 33.24 -17.25 -14.43
CA ILE A 171 33.78 -16.36 -15.47
C ILE A 171 34.94 -15.54 -14.87
N LYS A 172 36.06 -15.46 -15.59
CA LYS A 172 37.20 -14.61 -15.19
C LYS A 172 36.85 -13.13 -15.34
N ALA A 173 37.35 -12.30 -14.43
CA ALA A 173 37.25 -10.85 -14.57
C ALA A 173 38.00 -10.38 -15.82
N LEU A 174 37.40 -9.45 -16.56
CA LEU A 174 37.89 -8.85 -17.79
C LEU A 174 38.23 -7.37 -17.63
N ALA A 175 37.66 -6.69 -16.62
CA ALA A 175 37.74 -5.24 -16.51
C ALA A 175 39.01 -4.72 -15.83
N SER A 176 39.54 -3.61 -16.36
CA SER A 176 40.34 -2.66 -15.59
C SER A 176 39.43 -1.81 -14.72
N VAL A 177 39.68 -1.76 -13.41
CA VAL A 177 38.95 -0.93 -12.45
C VAL A 177 39.84 0.26 -12.06
N THR A 178 39.34 1.48 -12.25
CA THR A 178 40.07 2.71 -11.92
C THR A 178 39.29 3.49 -10.86
N ASP A 179 39.94 3.87 -9.78
CA ASP A 179 39.37 4.75 -8.77
C ASP A 179 39.57 6.22 -9.17
N MET A 180 38.47 6.98 -9.16
CA MET A 180 38.43 8.41 -9.46
C MET A 180 37.58 9.18 -8.43
N SER A 181 37.56 8.70 -7.18
CA SER A 181 36.76 9.29 -6.11
C SER A 181 37.06 10.78 -5.87
N ARG A 182 38.35 11.18 -5.92
CA ARG A 182 38.77 12.57 -5.69
C ARG A 182 38.31 13.49 -6.82
N GLU A 183 38.45 13.05 -8.06
CA GLU A 183 38.05 13.75 -9.27
C GLU A 183 36.53 13.90 -9.33
N ALA A 184 35.78 12.89 -8.91
CA ALA A 184 34.33 12.94 -8.84
C ALA A 184 33.84 14.00 -7.84
N ILE A 185 34.42 14.04 -6.64
CA ILE A 185 34.08 15.06 -5.63
C ILE A 185 34.48 16.46 -6.12
N ALA A 186 35.66 16.62 -6.71
CA ALA A 186 36.10 17.92 -7.24
C ALA A 186 35.19 18.41 -8.38
N CYS A 187 34.84 17.53 -9.33
CA CYS A 187 33.89 17.81 -10.40
C CYS A 187 32.53 18.24 -9.83
N PHE A 188 32.04 17.53 -8.81
CA PHE A 188 30.76 17.81 -8.20
C PHE A 188 30.74 19.17 -7.47
N LYS A 189 31.76 19.47 -6.67
CA LYS A 189 31.92 20.77 -6.00
C LYS A 189 31.98 21.92 -7.01
N GLY A 190 32.80 21.78 -8.05
CA GLY A 190 32.91 22.78 -9.12
C GLY A 190 31.59 23.02 -9.85
N PHE A 191 30.84 21.94 -10.14
CA PHE A 191 29.51 22.05 -10.71
C PHE A 191 28.53 22.81 -9.80
N LEU A 192 28.51 22.51 -8.50
CA LEU A 192 27.59 23.15 -7.55
C LEU A 192 27.90 24.63 -7.32
N LEU A 193 29.17 24.99 -7.19
CA LEU A 193 29.59 26.35 -6.86
C LEU A 193 29.52 27.32 -8.06
N SER A 194 29.31 26.81 -9.27
CA SER A 194 29.04 27.64 -10.44
C SER A 194 27.75 28.47 -10.24
N PRO A 195 27.79 29.81 -10.39
CA PRO A 195 26.62 30.68 -10.21
C PRO A 195 25.42 30.32 -11.10
N GLN A 196 25.67 29.74 -12.28
CA GLN A 196 24.62 29.28 -13.18
C GLN A 196 23.82 28.10 -12.57
N ASN A 197 24.46 27.32 -11.70
CA ASN A 197 23.89 26.13 -11.08
C ASN A 197 23.31 26.41 -9.69
N SER A 198 24.01 27.16 -8.83
CA SER A 198 23.60 27.51 -7.46
C SER A 198 22.66 28.72 -7.35
N TRP A 199 22.61 29.55 -8.40
CA TRP A 199 21.96 30.87 -8.40
C TRP A 199 22.53 31.86 -7.37
N ILE A 200 23.67 31.55 -6.75
CA ILE A 200 24.39 32.44 -5.85
C ILE A 200 25.47 33.15 -6.67
N GLU A 201 25.17 34.40 -7.06
CA GLU A 201 26.06 35.22 -7.90
C GLU A 201 27.25 35.80 -7.13
N SER A 202 27.12 35.92 -5.80
CA SER A 202 28.18 36.40 -4.91
C SER A 202 28.02 35.80 -3.51
N PRO A 203 29.12 35.45 -2.80
CA PRO A 203 29.08 34.97 -1.42
C PRO A 203 28.30 35.88 -0.45
N SER A 204 28.32 37.20 -0.70
CA SER A 204 27.63 38.19 0.15
C SER A 204 26.12 37.98 0.21
N LEU A 205 25.52 37.37 -0.83
CA LEU A 205 24.09 37.12 -0.97
C LEU A 205 23.53 36.27 0.19
N VAL A 206 24.30 35.29 0.64
CA VAL A 206 23.89 34.29 1.64
C VAL A 206 24.67 34.38 2.95
N SER A 207 25.56 35.36 3.08
CA SER A 207 26.44 35.55 4.25
C SER A 207 25.71 35.73 5.60
N LYS A 208 24.44 36.18 5.58
CA LYS A 208 23.61 36.30 6.78
C LYS A 208 23.10 34.95 7.31
N TYR A 209 23.15 33.89 6.51
CA TYR A 209 22.63 32.59 6.94
C TYR A 209 23.65 31.84 7.79
N SER A 210 23.23 31.49 9.00
CA SER A 210 23.82 30.49 9.89
C SER A 210 23.06 29.20 9.64
N ILE A 211 23.73 28.12 9.24
CA ILE A 211 23.06 26.88 8.85
C ILE A 211 23.56 25.68 9.65
N SER A 212 22.60 24.87 10.11
CA SER A 212 22.86 23.52 10.59
C SER A 212 22.58 22.52 9.45
N ILE A 213 23.43 21.52 9.26
CA ILE A 213 23.32 20.51 8.21
C ILE A 213 23.20 19.11 8.84
N ASP A 214 22.17 18.39 8.44
CA ASP A 214 22.03 16.96 8.67
C ASP A 214 22.32 16.23 7.35
N SER A 215 23.50 15.60 7.28
CA SER A 215 23.93 14.78 6.14
C SER A 215 23.49 13.32 6.25
N SER A 216 22.67 12.98 7.26
CA SER A 216 22.08 11.65 7.50
C SER A 216 23.09 10.52 7.73
N ASN A 217 24.31 10.86 8.14
CA ASN A 217 25.48 9.97 8.09
C ASN A 217 25.66 9.34 6.69
N GLY A 218 25.13 9.99 5.66
CA GLY A 218 25.00 9.51 4.30
C GLY A 218 26.10 10.04 3.39
N ALA A 219 25.83 10.06 2.09
CA ALA A 219 26.84 10.34 1.09
C ALA A 219 27.30 11.82 1.03
N TYR A 220 26.64 12.72 1.74
CA TYR A 220 27.06 14.12 1.90
C TYR A 220 27.98 14.37 3.10
N SER A 221 28.13 13.39 4.00
CA SER A 221 28.94 13.51 5.20
C SER A 221 30.39 13.83 4.86
N GLY A 222 30.92 14.92 5.44
CA GLY A 222 32.28 15.39 5.19
C GLY A 222 32.48 16.17 3.88
N ILE A 223 31.43 16.40 3.07
CA ILE A 223 31.51 17.26 1.88
C ILE A 223 30.52 18.43 1.89
N SER A 224 29.39 18.32 2.59
CA SER A 224 28.33 19.34 2.59
C SER A 224 28.77 20.65 3.25
N GLU A 225 29.41 20.58 4.41
CA GLU A 225 29.88 21.73 5.17
C GLU A 225 30.79 22.63 4.32
N GLU A 226 31.79 22.03 3.65
CA GLU A 226 32.72 22.74 2.78
C GLU A 226 32.02 23.41 1.59
N ILE A 227 31.02 22.75 0.99
CA ILE A 227 30.25 23.31 -0.13
C ILE A 227 29.49 24.56 0.31
N PHE A 228 28.79 24.52 1.45
CA PHE A 228 28.06 25.69 1.93
C PHE A 228 28.98 26.82 2.37
N LYS A 229 30.10 26.52 3.05
CA LYS A 229 31.13 27.53 3.36
C LYS A 229 31.67 28.18 2.09
N SER A 230 32.00 27.38 1.08
CA SER A 230 32.51 27.86 -0.21
C SER A 230 31.48 28.67 -1.00
N ALA A 231 30.19 28.38 -0.83
CA ALA A 231 29.10 29.16 -1.41
C ALA A 231 28.89 30.53 -0.73
N GLY A 232 29.50 30.77 0.44
CA GLY A 232 29.45 32.05 1.16
C GLY A 232 28.52 32.13 2.35
N PHE A 233 28.02 31.00 2.85
CA PHE A 233 27.21 30.98 4.08
C PHE A 233 28.06 31.38 5.28
N GLY A 234 27.44 32.02 6.28
CA GLY A 234 28.15 32.56 7.44
C GLY A 234 28.72 31.47 8.34
N ARG A 235 27.93 31.02 9.32
CA ARG A 235 28.30 29.85 10.14
C ARG A 235 27.66 28.61 9.54
N VAL A 236 28.39 27.50 9.53
CA VAL A 236 27.94 26.21 9.02
C VAL A 236 28.33 25.14 10.04
N THR A 237 27.37 24.36 10.49
CA THR A 237 27.55 23.29 11.50
C THR A 237 26.96 21.99 10.96
N GLU A 238 27.73 20.91 10.89
CA GLU A 238 27.24 19.57 10.50
C GLU A 238 26.97 18.72 11.75
N THR A 239 25.79 18.11 11.87
CA THR A 239 25.40 17.28 13.03
C THR A 239 25.45 15.77 12.73
N ALA A 240 24.86 15.34 11.61
CA ALA A 240 24.85 13.93 11.17
C ALA A 240 25.88 13.68 10.05
N GLY A 241 27.15 13.96 10.35
CA GLY A 241 28.27 13.95 9.41
C GLY A 241 29.23 12.76 9.53
N ASP A 242 28.85 11.70 10.25
CA ASP A 242 29.79 10.63 10.63
C ASP A 242 29.56 9.36 9.81
N LEU A 243 30.46 9.09 8.85
CA LEU A 243 30.44 7.90 8.00
C LEU A 243 30.55 6.57 8.78
N THR A 244 31.00 6.60 10.04
CA THR A 244 31.09 5.41 10.90
C THR A 244 29.75 5.04 11.55
N LYS A 245 28.79 5.96 11.60
CA LYS A 245 27.43 5.72 12.12
C LYS A 245 26.51 5.10 11.06
N PRO A 246 25.36 4.52 11.45
CA PRO A 246 24.40 4.00 10.48
C PRO A 246 23.66 5.13 9.73
N VAL A 247 23.42 4.93 8.44
CA VAL A 247 22.74 5.89 7.55
C VAL A 247 21.27 6.01 7.93
N ASN A 248 20.75 7.24 8.04
CA ASN A 248 19.36 7.56 8.41
C ASN A 248 18.92 7.09 9.82
N GLU A 249 19.83 6.62 10.68
CA GLU A 249 19.47 6.24 12.04
C GLU A 249 19.40 7.49 12.92
N GLY A 250 18.19 7.85 13.39
CA GLY A 250 17.93 9.03 14.21
C GLY A 250 18.19 10.38 13.50
N CYS A 251 18.32 10.39 12.18
CA CYS A 251 18.65 11.55 11.36
C CYS A 251 18.03 11.46 9.96
N GLY A 252 18.15 12.54 9.18
CA GLY A 252 17.70 12.60 7.78
C GLY A 252 16.22 12.91 7.55
N VAL A 253 15.82 13.03 6.28
CA VAL A 253 14.49 13.56 5.89
C VAL A 253 13.31 12.79 6.51
N THR A 254 13.41 11.47 6.63
CA THR A 254 12.34 10.61 7.16
C THR A 254 12.06 10.85 8.64
N GLU A 255 13.06 11.35 9.37
CA GLU A 255 12.96 11.64 10.79
C GLU A 255 12.17 12.93 11.04
N ILE A 256 12.32 13.92 10.15
CA ILE A 256 11.70 15.24 10.31
C ILE A 256 10.38 15.41 9.55
N GLU A 257 10.15 14.68 8.46
CA GLU A 257 9.01 14.93 7.54
C GLU A 257 7.63 14.79 8.17
N ARG A 258 7.54 14.11 9.31
CA ARG A 258 6.28 13.86 10.04
C ARG A 258 5.81 15.04 10.87
N LYS A 259 6.68 16.02 11.15
CA LYS A 259 6.40 17.16 12.02
C LYS A 259 6.56 18.47 11.26
N LYS A 260 5.52 19.30 11.28
CA LYS A 260 5.52 20.59 10.57
C LYS A 260 6.26 21.70 11.32
N GLU A 261 6.33 21.61 12.65
CA GLU A 261 6.90 22.63 13.51
C GLU A 261 7.42 22.03 14.83
N TRP A 262 8.55 22.53 15.31
CA TRP A 262 9.06 22.28 16.65
C TRP A 262 8.92 23.56 17.47
N MET A 263 8.18 23.49 18.58
CA MET A 263 8.04 24.58 19.54
C MET A 263 8.88 24.25 20.78
N LYS A 264 9.53 25.26 21.35
CA LYS A 264 10.39 25.09 22.53
C LYS A 264 9.70 24.47 23.74
N GLU A 265 8.46 24.86 24.01
CA GLU A 265 7.69 24.36 25.16
C GLU A 265 7.54 22.83 25.09
N ASN A 266 7.31 22.29 23.89
CA ASN A 266 7.19 20.86 23.64
C ASN A 266 8.53 20.09 23.67
N ILE A 267 9.66 20.79 23.73
CA ILE A 267 11.00 20.19 23.76
C ILE A 267 11.53 20.10 25.19
N LYS A 268 11.07 20.96 26.10
CA LYS A 268 11.48 20.94 27.51
C LYS A 268 11.04 19.67 28.25
N ASP A 269 9.89 19.10 27.87
CA ASP A 269 9.35 17.90 28.51
C ASP A 269 9.90 16.58 27.91
N ASN A 270 10.49 16.61 26.70
CA ASN A 270 11.03 15.45 25.97
C ASN A 270 12.28 15.83 25.15
N ILE A 271 13.33 16.34 25.80
CA ILE A 271 14.58 16.76 25.13
C ILE A 271 15.27 15.59 24.38
N ASN A 272 14.94 14.34 24.71
CA ASN A 272 15.53 13.15 24.10
C ASN A 272 14.87 12.72 22.77
N ASP A 273 13.73 13.31 22.38
CA ASP A 273 12.95 12.84 21.21
C ASP A 273 13.10 13.74 19.97
N ALA A 274 13.84 14.86 20.05
CA ALA A 274 14.03 15.74 18.90
C ALA A 274 15.29 15.35 18.09
N PRO A 275 15.28 15.50 16.75
CA PRO A 275 16.45 15.19 15.93
C PRO A 275 17.64 16.12 16.23
N GLU A 276 18.87 15.63 16.05
CA GLU A 276 20.10 16.37 16.41
C GLU A 276 20.18 17.76 15.77
N ILE A 277 19.72 17.91 14.51
CA ILE A 277 19.68 19.20 13.83
C ILE A 277 18.78 20.23 14.54
N VAL A 278 17.66 19.78 15.14
CA VAL A 278 16.75 20.65 15.90
C VAL A 278 17.47 21.17 17.15
N HIS A 279 18.25 20.32 17.82
CA HIS A 279 19.09 20.73 18.95
C HIS A 279 20.17 21.73 18.54
N SER A 280 20.84 21.48 17.43
CA SER A 280 21.87 22.38 16.89
C SER A 280 21.31 23.77 16.60
N ILE A 281 20.16 23.85 15.93
CA ILE A 281 19.47 25.12 15.66
C ILE A 281 19.11 25.83 16.97
N TYR A 282 18.49 25.14 17.94
CA TYR A 282 18.16 25.79 19.22
C TYR A 282 19.41 26.26 19.98
N SER A 283 20.48 25.46 19.99
CA SER A 283 21.76 25.82 20.61
C SER A 283 22.34 27.11 20.01
N GLU A 284 22.38 27.21 18.68
CA GLU A 284 22.79 28.44 17.98
C GLU A 284 21.85 29.62 18.28
N ALA A 285 20.54 29.38 18.33
CA ALA A 285 19.55 30.39 18.65
C ALA A 285 19.78 31.02 20.04
N TYR A 286 20.16 30.19 21.03
CA TYR A 286 20.51 30.68 22.36
C TYR A 286 21.82 31.45 22.37
N LYS A 287 22.86 30.90 21.74
CA LYS A 287 24.20 31.50 21.72
C LYS A 287 24.22 32.86 21.01
N PHE A 288 23.44 33.02 19.94
CA PHE A 288 23.45 34.22 19.08
C PHE A 288 22.13 35.00 19.09
N LYS A 289 21.36 34.90 20.18
CA LYS A 289 20.03 35.51 20.33
C LYS A 289 19.95 36.99 19.91
N LYS A 290 20.95 37.80 20.26
CA LYS A 290 20.98 39.24 19.92
C LYS A 290 21.14 39.48 18.41
N GLU A 291 22.01 38.72 17.74
CA GLU A 291 22.23 38.82 16.29
C GLU A 291 21.02 38.37 15.48
N ILE A 292 20.35 37.31 15.97
CA ILE A 292 19.18 36.75 15.31
C ILE A 292 17.99 37.71 15.45
N LYS A 293 17.77 38.26 16.65
CA LYS A 293 16.68 39.23 16.88
C LYS A 293 16.85 40.53 16.09
N SER A 294 18.08 40.97 15.84
CA SER A 294 18.34 42.17 15.03
C SER A 294 18.29 41.91 13.52
N GLY A 295 18.14 40.64 13.09
CA GLY A 295 18.17 40.26 11.68
C GLY A 295 19.58 40.32 11.04
N LYS A 296 20.64 40.46 11.85
CA LYS A 296 22.03 40.35 11.38
C LYS A 296 22.34 38.92 10.94
N THR A 297 21.75 37.95 11.62
CA THR A 297 21.90 36.51 11.35
C THR A 297 20.53 35.87 11.16
N ILE A 298 20.37 35.08 10.10
CA ILE A 298 19.21 34.24 9.83
C ILE A 298 19.61 32.80 10.12
N LEU A 299 18.85 32.11 10.96
CA LEU A 299 19.14 30.73 11.33
C LEU A 299 18.21 29.78 10.56
N SER A 300 18.83 28.83 9.86
CA SER A 300 18.14 27.82 9.06
C SER A 300 18.81 26.45 9.22
N GLY A 301 18.15 25.39 8.75
CA GLY A 301 18.72 24.05 8.68
C GLY A 301 18.44 23.40 7.34
N VAL A 302 19.30 22.45 6.96
CA VAL A 302 19.15 21.63 5.76
C VAL A 302 19.31 20.17 6.17
N VAL A 303 18.36 19.35 5.76
CA VAL A 303 18.35 17.91 6.03
C VAL A 303 18.33 17.15 4.71
N PHE A 304 19.29 16.27 4.50
CA PHE A 304 19.38 15.43 3.33
C PHE A 304 18.84 14.02 3.59
N ASP A 305 18.79 13.19 2.56
CA ASP A 305 18.63 11.75 2.69
C ASP A 305 19.96 11.03 2.43
N GLY A 306 20.01 9.72 2.71
CA GLY A 306 21.25 8.93 2.66
C GLY A 306 22.05 9.02 1.36
N ASP A 307 21.40 9.19 0.20
CA ASP A 307 22.07 9.33 -1.11
C ASP A 307 22.03 10.73 -1.71
N GLY A 308 21.42 11.69 -1.01
CA GLY A 308 21.52 13.11 -1.32
C GLY A 308 20.73 13.58 -2.55
N ASP A 309 19.74 12.82 -3.02
CA ASP A 309 18.90 13.25 -4.15
C ASP A 309 17.73 14.17 -3.72
N ARG A 310 17.43 14.21 -2.41
CA ARG A 310 16.39 15.05 -1.79
C ARG A 310 16.96 15.96 -0.71
N PHE A 311 16.22 17.01 -0.37
CA PHE A 311 16.43 17.75 0.87
C PHE A 311 15.13 18.31 1.43
N MET A 312 15.13 18.60 2.71
CA MET A 312 14.15 19.46 3.37
C MET A 312 14.85 20.61 4.09
N ARG A 313 14.14 21.73 4.27
CA ARG A 313 14.69 22.93 4.90
C ARG A 313 13.93 23.30 6.15
N LEU A 314 14.69 23.72 7.16
CA LEU A 314 14.21 24.23 8.43
C LEU A 314 14.49 25.73 8.52
N ASP A 315 13.57 26.50 9.09
CA ASP A 315 13.77 27.94 9.34
C ASP A 315 13.34 28.28 10.77
N TYR A 316 14.22 28.93 11.53
CA TYR A 316 13.95 29.35 12.91
C TYR A 316 13.21 30.69 12.95
N ASN A 317 12.19 30.76 13.80
CA ASN A 317 11.44 31.98 14.08
C ASN A 317 11.75 32.51 15.49
N PRO A 318 12.48 33.65 15.59
CA PRO A 318 12.83 34.22 16.89
C PRO A 318 11.65 34.85 17.64
N ALA A 319 10.51 35.11 16.98
CA ALA A 319 9.33 35.69 17.61
C ALA A 319 8.52 34.63 18.41
N SER A 320 8.35 33.44 17.82
CA SER A 320 7.63 32.32 18.45
C SER A 320 8.54 31.29 19.11
N ASP A 321 9.87 31.44 19.00
CA ASP A 321 10.87 30.48 19.48
C ASP A 321 10.61 29.05 18.93
N SER A 322 10.31 28.98 17.62
CA SER A 322 9.94 27.73 16.94
C SER A 322 10.71 27.52 15.63
N ILE A 323 10.81 26.26 15.19
CA ILE A 323 11.47 25.86 13.95
C ILE A 323 10.41 25.30 13.00
N TYR A 324 10.35 25.84 11.79
CA TYR A 324 9.40 25.44 10.76
C TYR A 324 10.01 24.52 9.72
N LEU A 325 9.26 23.48 9.32
CA LEU A 325 9.60 22.66 8.18
C LEU A 325 9.04 23.25 6.87
N MET A 326 9.92 23.46 5.90
CA MET A 326 9.55 23.75 4.51
C MET A 326 9.60 22.47 3.68
N SER A 327 8.42 21.98 3.28
CA SER A 327 8.27 20.77 2.44
C SER A 327 8.71 21.00 0.99
N GLY A 328 8.79 19.91 0.20
CA GLY A 328 9.13 19.97 -1.23
C GLY A 328 8.19 20.87 -2.03
N ASP A 329 6.87 20.78 -1.81
CA ASP A 329 5.89 21.63 -2.48
C ASP A 329 6.08 23.13 -2.16
N LYS A 330 6.41 23.47 -0.90
CA LYS A 330 6.66 24.86 -0.48
C LYS A 330 7.96 25.39 -1.07
N ASN A 331 9.00 24.56 -1.08
CA ASN A 331 10.25 24.89 -1.76
C ASN A 331 10.02 25.12 -3.27
N ALA A 332 9.23 24.26 -3.92
CA ALA A 332 8.89 24.41 -5.33
C ALA A 332 8.15 25.74 -5.61
N ALA A 333 7.25 26.16 -4.72
CA ALA A 333 6.57 27.46 -4.82
C ALA A 333 7.58 28.64 -4.80
N LEU A 334 8.57 28.56 -3.92
CA LEU A 334 9.63 29.55 -3.82
C LEU A 334 10.50 29.59 -5.09
N LEU A 335 10.92 28.43 -5.59
CA LEU A 335 11.70 28.32 -6.82
C LEU A 335 10.91 28.83 -8.04
N CYS A 336 9.61 28.50 -8.16
CA CYS A 336 8.74 29.02 -9.22
C CYS A 336 8.68 30.55 -9.20
N ARG A 337 8.54 31.16 -8.01
CA ARG A 337 8.52 32.62 -7.86
C ARG A 337 9.82 33.26 -8.34
N TYR A 338 10.96 32.68 -7.97
CA TYR A 338 12.27 33.14 -8.44
C TYR A 338 12.40 33.06 -9.96
N LEU A 339 12.08 31.90 -10.54
CA LEU A 339 12.15 31.67 -11.97
C LEU A 339 11.19 32.58 -12.76
N SER A 340 9.98 32.83 -12.23
CA SER A 340 9.01 33.74 -12.85
C SER A 340 9.58 35.17 -12.95
N GLY A 341 10.17 35.67 -11.87
CA GLY A 341 10.84 36.98 -11.86
C GLY A 341 12.02 37.08 -12.84
N ARG A 342 12.69 35.97 -13.12
CA ARG A 342 13.86 35.89 -14.02
C ARG A 342 13.48 35.76 -15.50
N TYR A 343 12.38 35.08 -15.82
CA TYR A 343 12.02 34.74 -17.20
C TYR A 343 10.80 35.49 -17.75
N PHE A 344 9.83 35.87 -16.91
CA PHE A 344 8.57 36.46 -17.38
C PHE A 344 8.47 37.98 -17.13
N ARG A 345 9.38 38.57 -16.34
CA ARG A 345 9.39 40.01 -16.09
C ARG A 345 9.76 40.76 -17.37
N GLY A 346 8.76 41.40 -18.00
CA GLY A 346 8.92 42.17 -19.25
C GLY A 346 8.79 41.38 -20.55
N ALA A 347 8.38 40.10 -20.49
CA ALA A 347 8.19 39.26 -21.67
C ALA A 347 6.95 39.71 -22.49
N LYS A 348 7.12 39.92 -23.80
CA LYS A 348 6.03 40.29 -24.74
C LYS A 348 5.49 39.11 -25.57
N ASP A 349 6.16 37.97 -25.61
CA ASP A 349 5.79 36.84 -26.47
C ASP A 349 4.98 35.77 -25.71
N LYS A 350 3.82 35.38 -26.26
CA LYS A 350 2.96 34.31 -25.71
C LYS A 350 3.52 32.90 -25.92
N ARG A 351 4.64 32.74 -26.62
CA ARG A 351 5.39 31.47 -26.76
C ARG A 351 6.19 31.10 -25.49
N ASP A 352 6.21 31.96 -24.48
CA ASP A 352 7.00 31.85 -23.25
C ASP A 352 6.28 31.10 -22.13
N VAL A 353 6.02 29.79 -22.25
CA VAL A 353 5.44 29.02 -21.14
C VAL A 353 6.40 27.91 -20.70
N LEU A 354 7.14 28.15 -19.62
CA LEU A 354 8.09 27.19 -19.05
C LEU A 354 7.36 26.03 -18.35
N PRO A 355 7.86 24.79 -18.46
CA PRO A 355 7.24 23.64 -17.82
C PRO A 355 7.51 23.64 -16.32
N VAL A 356 6.49 23.33 -15.54
CA VAL A 356 6.64 22.84 -14.17
C VAL A 356 6.09 21.42 -14.13
N LEU A 357 6.90 20.47 -13.70
CA LEU A 357 6.55 19.05 -13.66
C LEU A 357 6.46 18.61 -12.20
N ASN A 358 5.39 17.94 -11.84
CA ASN A 358 5.20 17.38 -10.51
C ASN A 358 4.45 16.06 -10.56
N THR A 359 4.43 15.31 -9.47
CA THR A 359 3.74 14.02 -9.42
C THR A 359 2.29 14.17 -8.98
N ILE A 360 1.50 13.12 -9.16
CA ILE A 360 0.15 13.04 -8.58
C ILE A 360 0.13 13.11 -7.05
N GLU A 361 1.25 13.15 -6.33
CA GLU A 361 1.26 13.22 -4.86
C GLU A 361 1.38 14.65 -4.32
N SER A 362 2.00 15.56 -5.09
CA SER A 362 2.09 17.00 -4.81
C SER A 362 0.75 17.67 -4.57
N ASP A 363 0.75 18.74 -3.77
CA ASP A 363 -0.46 19.51 -3.48
C ASP A 363 -1.17 19.99 -4.77
N VAL A 364 -2.50 20.01 -4.79
CA VAL A 364 -3.24 20.45 -5.99
C VAL A 364 -3.11 21.96 -6.21
N LYS A 365 -2.95 22.74 -5.13
CA LYS A 365 -2.92 24.20 -5.18
C LYS A 365 -1.58 24.77 -5.64
N ILE A 366 -0.48 24.04 -5.46
CA ILE A 366 0.82 24.45 -6.03
C ILE A 366 0.78 24.48 -7.57
N THR A 367 -0.04 23.61 -8.18
CA THR A 367 -0.29 23.63 -9.63
C THR A 367 -0.90 24.97 -10.05
N SER A 368 -2.00 25.37 -9.41
CA SER A 368 -2.66 26.65 -9.70
C SER A 368 -1.77 27.86 -9.38
N TYR A 369 -0.93 27.76 -8.34
CA TYR A 369 0.04 28.79 -8.00
C TYR A 369 1.10 28.95 -9.09
N ALA A 370 1.67 27.86 -9.61
CA ALA A 370 2.63 27.91 -10.70
C ALA A 370 2.01 28.47 -12.00
N GLU A 371 0.79 28.07 -12.34
CA GLU A 371 0.06 28.61 -13.50
C GLU A 371 -0.18 30.12 -13.37
N ALA A 372 -0.55 30.60 -12.17
CA ALA A 372 -0.70 32.03 -11.91
C ALA A 372 0.61 32.83 -12.04
N LEU A 373 1.76 32.17 -11.93
CA LEU A 373 3.09 32.76 -12.16
C LEU A 373 3.54 32.69 -13.63
N GLY A 374 2.72 32.15 -14.53
CA GLY A 374 3.00 32.04 -15.97
C GLY A 374 3.59 30.70 -16.42
N PHE A 375 3.64 29.69 -15.55
CA PHE A 375 4.16 28.36 -15.91
C PHE A 375 3.09 27.45 -16.53
N LYS A 376 3.53 26.44 -17.27
CA LYS A 376 2.69 25.33 -17.73
C LYS A 376 2.93 24.14 -16.82
N ASN A 377 1.97 23.82 -15.98
CA ASN A 377 2.09 22.66 -15.10
C ASN A 377 1.78 21.35 -15.85
N THR A 378 2.49 20.27 -15.52
CA THR A 378 2.20 18.91 -15.97
C THR A 378 2.34 17.95 -14.80
N VAL A 379 1.24 17.27 -14.48
CA VAL A 379 1.21 16.26 -13.41
C VAL A 379 1.48 14.86 -13.99
N THR A 380 2.54 14.20 -13.53
CA THR A 380 2.99 12.87 -13.95
C THR A 380 2.59 11.79 -12.95
N GLY A 381 2.79 10.51 -13.30
CA GLY A 381 2.80 9.39 -12.36
C GLY A 381 3.81 9.55 -11.22
N ILE A 382 3.76 8.64 -10.25
CA ILE A 382 4.59 8.68 -9.04
C ILE A 382 6.01 8.22 -9.35
N GLY A 383 6.98 8.94 -8.81
CA GLY A 383 8.39 8.61 -8.88
C GLY A 383 9.18 9.59 -9.71
N ASP A 384 10.35 9.94 -9.19
CA ASP A 384 11.30 10.85 -9.81
C ASP A 384 11.67 10.50 -11.26
N LYS A 385 11.62 9.21 -11.64
CA LYS A 385 11.84 8.74 -13.01
C LYS A 385 10.93 9.41 -14.02
N TRP A 386 9.68 9.71 -13.67
CA TRP A 386 8.72 10.30 -14.60
C TRP A 386 8.93 11.80 -14.76
N ILE A 387 9.14 12.54 -13.67
CA ILE A 387 9.49 13.96 -13.76
C ILE A 387 10.83 14.14 -14.48
N LEU A 388 11.80 13.24 -14.29
CA LEU A 388 13.06 13.22 -15.04
C LEU A 388 12.84 12.94 -16.53
N PHE A 389 12.09 11.89 -16.87
CA PHE A 389 11.78 11.53 -18.25
C PHE A 389 11.11 12.69 -19.00
N TYR A 390 10.06 13.26 -18.42
CA TYR A 390 9.35 14.38 -19.04
C TYR A 390 10.18 15.68 -19.04
N SER A 391 11.12 15.86 -18.10
CA SER A 391 12.10 16.95 -18.16
C SER A 391 12.97 16.84 -19.41
N ILE A 392 13.48 15.63 -19.67
CA ILE A 392 14.31 15.37 -20.86
C ILE A 392 13.47 15.44 -22.14
N CYS A 393 12.23 14.96 -22.15
CA CYS A 393 11.33 15.15 -23.30
C CYS A 393 11.08 16.63 -23.59
N HIS A 394 10.91 17.46 -22.58
CA HIS A 394 10.80 18.91 -22.76
C HIS A 394 12.09 19.48 -23.35
N PHE A 395 13.25 19.05 -22.86
CA PHE A 395 14.53 19.45 -23.41
C PHE A 395 14.69 19.04 -24.89
N ILE A 396 14.29 17.82 -25.26
CA ILE A 396 14.27 17.36 -26.66
C ILE A 396 13.31 18.22 -27.51
N LYS A 397 12.18 18.65 -26.94
CA LYS A 397 11.28 19.59 -27.62
C LYS A 397 11.96 20.95 -27.85
N GLU A 398 12.73 21.47 -26.91
CA GLU A 398 13.50 22.71 -27.11
C GLU A 398 14.56 22.57 -28.21
N ILE A 399 15.19 21.39 -28.33
CA ILE A 399 16.07 21.06 -29.47
C ILE A 399 15.27 21.11 -30.78
N LEU A 400 14.09 20.49 -30.82
CA LEU A 400 13.23 20.47 -32.00
C LEU A 400 12.75 21.88 -32.37
N ASP A 401 12.36 22.70 -31.40
CA ASP A 401 11.87 24.07 -31.63
C ASP A 401 13.01 24.98 -32.17
N ASN A 402 14.28 24.64 -31.88
CA ASN A 402 15.48 25.35 -32.35
C ASN A 402 16.26 24.61 -33.46
N TRP A 403 15.63 23.64 -34.13
CA TRP A 403 16.32 22.70 -35.04
C TRP A 403 17.15 23.38 -36.14
N LYS A 404 16.66 24.48 -36.71
CA LYS A 404 17.38 25.25 -37.76
C LYS A 404 18.69 25.81 -37.23
N THR A 405 18.65 26.48 -36.08
CA THR A 405 19.83 27.06 -35.43
C THR A 405 20.83 25.97 -35.04
N LEU A 406 20.32 24.81 -34.61
CA LEU A 406 21.14 23.65 -34.23
C LEU A 406 21.68 22.87 -35.44
N GLY A 407 21.30 23.24 -36.68
CA GLY A 407 21.79 22.58 -37.89
C GLY A 407 21.30 21.14 -38.05
N LEU A 408 20.08 20.84 -37.58
CA LEU A 408 19.44 19.55 -37.82
C LEU A 408 18.88 19.49 -39.26
N SER A 409 18.96 18.32 -39.87
CA SER A 409 18.30 18.01 -41.13
C SER A 409 16.79 17.79 -40.93
N GLU A 410 16.00 17.90 -42.01
CA GLU A 410 14.56 17.57 -41.96
C GLU A 410 14.31 16.12 -41.53
N LYS A 411 15.22 15.19 -41.86
CA LYS A 411 15.14 13.79 -41.42
C LYS A 411 15.32 13.65 -39.90
N GLU A 412 16.31 14.32 -39.32
CA GLU A 412 16.54 14.33 -37.87
C GLU A 412 15.38 15.00 -37.12
N LYS A 413 14.91 16.15 -37.62
CA LYS A 413 13.74 16.86 -37.10
C LYS A 413 12.48 15.98 -37.12
N LYS A 414 12.20 15.30 -38.23
CA LYS A 414 11.08 14.36 -38.34
C LYS A 414 11.21 13.22 -37.33
N TYR A 415 12.40 12.62 -37.21
CA TYR A 415 12.65 11.54 -36.25
C TYR A 415 12.37 11.97 -34.80
N ILE A 416 12.87 13.14 -34.39
CA ILE A 416 12.62 13.70 -33.06
C ILE A 416 11.12 14.00 -32.87
N SER A 417 10.46 14.56 -33.88
CA SER A 417 9.04 14.88 -33.84
C SER A 417 8.18 13.61 -33.68
N ASP A 418 8.44 12.58 -34.48
CA ASP A 418 7.75 11.29 -34.43
C ASP A 418 7.93 10.62 -33.06
N TYR A 419 9.13 10.70 -32.48
CA TYR A 419 9.40 10.23 -31.12
C TYR A 419 8.51 10.94 -30.08
N LEU A 420 8.48 12.28 -30.07
CA LEU A 420 7.68 13.05 -29.12
C LEU A 420 6.17 12.78 -29.28
N VAL A 421 5.68 12.60 -30.51
CA VAL A 421 4.28 12.22 -30.78
C VAL A 421 3.97 10.84 -30.21
N ASN A 422 4.86 9.86 -30.40
CA ASN A 422 4.68 8.51 -29.86
C ASN A 422 4.64 8.51 -28.33
N VAL A 423 5.56 9.22 -27.68
CA VAL A 423 5.60 9.35 -26.22
C VAL A 423 4.30 9.99 -25.70
N LYS A 424 3.81 11.06 -26.35
CA LYS A 424 2.53 11.70 -25.99
C LYS A 424 1.34 10.73 -26.08
N ASN A 425 1.40 9.77 -27.01
CA ASN A 425 0.38 8.74 -27.19
C ASN A 425 0.58 7.52 -26.27
N GLY A 426 1.55 7.55 -25.37
CA GLY A 426 1.85 6.44 -24.46
C GLY A 426 2.58 5.27 -25.11
N LYS A 427 3.30 5.51 -26.21
CA LYS A 427 4.03 4.48 -26.97
C LYS A 427 5.53 4.75 -26.92
N GLY A 428 6.31 3.67 -26.90
CA GLY A 428 7.77 3.76 -27.07
C GLY A 428 8.52 4.45 -25.94
N MET A 429 7.95 4.53 -24.73
CA MET A 429 8.63 5.02 -23.53
C MET A 429 9.77 4.05 -23.15
N SER A 430 11.00 4.42 -23.51
CA SER A 430 12.23 3.67 -23.24
C SER A 430 13.38 4.65 -23.03
N ALA A 431 14.20 4.39 -22.02
CA ALA A 431 15.42 5.15 -21.75
C ALA A 431 16.45 4.98 -22.89
N PHE A 432 16.51 3.80 -23.52
CA PHE A 432 17.38 3.56 -24.67
C PHE A 432 16.93 4.34 -25.90
N HIS A 433 15.62 4.36 -26.19
CA HIS A 433 15.10 5.12 -27.33
C HIS A 433 15.31 6.63 -27.13
N LEU A 434 15.10 7.12 -25.91
CA LEU A 434 15.41 8.50 -25.54
C LEU A 434 16.89 8.85 -25.78
N SER A 435 17.80 7.97 -25.35
CA SER A 435 19.23 8.16 -25.58
C SER A 435 19.60 8.13 -27.07
N ASP A 436 19.02 7.21 -27.83
CA ASP A 436 19.23 7.13 -29.29
C ASP A 436 18.77 8.41 -30.01
N VAL A 437 17.64 9.00 -29.62
CA VAL A 437 17.18 10.30 -30.15
C VAL A 437 18.20 11.41 -29.87
N LEU A 438 18.72 11.49 -28.64
CA LEU A 438 19.73 12.50 -28.28
C LEU A 438 21.05 12.28 -29.02
N ASN A 439 21.53 11.04 -29.10
CA ASN A 439 22.76 10.68 -29.81
C ASN A 439 22.65 11.00 -31.31
N LYS A 440 21.57 10.59 -31.97
CA LYS A 440 21.34 10.84 -33.40
C LYS A 440 21.18 12.31 -33.74
N SER A 441 20.66 13.13 -32.81
CA SER A 441 20.61 14.58 -33.01
C SER A 441 22.01 15.21 -33.13
N GLY A 442 23.04 14.57 -32.57
CA GLY A 442 24.40 15.11 -32.49
C GLY A 442 24.55 16.43 -31.73
N VAL A 443 23.46 17.00 -31.18
CA VAL A 443 23.45 18.34 -30.56
C VAL A 443 24.37 18.40 -29.34
N LEU A 444 24.39 17.33 -28.56
CA LEU A 444 25.17 17.24 -27.33
C LEU A 444 26.65 16.92 -27.57
N PHE A 445 26.98 16.26 -28.68
CA PHE A 445 28.29 15.61 -28.87
C PHE A 445 29.10 16.10 -30.07
N SER A 446 28.48 16.80 -31.04
CA SER A 446 29.20 17.41 -32.17
C SER A 446 29.84 18.72 -31.75
N GLY A 447 31.12 18.92 -32.01
CA GLY A 447 31.83 20.14 -31.61
C GLY A 447 31.21 21.44 -32.14
N GLU A 448 30.65 21.44 -33.36
CA GLU A 448 29.98 22.64 -33.91
C GLU A 448 28.54 22.77 -33.39
N ARG A 449 27.75 21.70 -33.41
CA ARG A 449 26.35 21.76 -32.91
C ARG A 449 26.32 22.05 -31.40
N ASN A 450 27.26 21.51 -30.62
CA ASN A 450 27.39 21.78 -29.19
C ASN A 450 27.73 23.25 -28.92
N LYS A 451 28.60 23.88 -29.72
CA LYS A 451 28.88 25.33 -29.63
C LYS A 451 27.61 26.16 -29.88
N ARG A 452 26.85 25.84 -30.93
CA ARG A 452 25.57 26.51 -31.23
C ARG A 452 24.56 26.31 -30.10
N PHE A 453 24.48 25.09 -29.58
CA PHE A 453 23.65 24.72 -28.43
C PHE A 453 24.02 25.48 -27.15
N ALA A 454 25.30 25.53 -26.80
CA ALA A 454 25.82 26.30 -25.67
C ALA A 454 25.45 27.78 -25.80
N GLY A 455 25.57 28.35 -27.00
CA GLY A 455 25.12 29.72 -27.29
C GLY A 455 23.62 29.93 -27.00
N LEU A 456 22.76 28.97 -27.35
CA LEU A 456 21.32 29.03 -27.05
C LEU A 456 21.04 28.91 -25.53
N LEU A 457 21.78 28.07 -24.81
CA LEU A 457 21.65 27.92 -23.36
C LEU A 457 22.07 29.19 -22.61
N TYR A 458 23.28 29.71 -22.88
CA TYR A 458 23.76 30.93 -22.23
C TYR A 458 22.95 32.17 -22.63
N GLY A 459 22.44 32.19 -23.86
CA GLY A 459 21.49 33.20 -24.34
C GLY A 459 20.06 33.04 -23.81
N LYS A 460 19.79 32.06 -22.94
CA LYS A 460 18.47 31.77 -22.34
C LYS A 460 17.35 31.52 -23.37
N LYS A 461 17.69 31.02 -24.56
CA LYS A 461 16.72 30.64 -25.60
C LYS A 461 16.18 29.23 -25.38
N ILE A 462 17.03 28.31 -24.95
CA ILE A 462 16.61 27.00 -24.43
C ILE A 462 16.36 27.15 -22.94
N ARG A 463 15.13 26.88 -22.51
CA ARG A 463 14.70 27.15 -21.14
C ARG A 463 14.06 25.93 -20.50
N PHE A 464 14.22 25.84 -19.19
CA PHE A 464 13.62 24.81 -18.35
C PHE A 464 13.11 25.46 -17.08
N GLY A 465 11.89 25.10 -16.66
CA GLY A 465 11.33 25.55 -15.39
C GLY A 465 11.83 24.69 -14.25
N LEU A 466 10.94 23.83 -13.73
CA LEU A 466 11.19 23.04 -12.52
C LEU A 466 10.53 21.67 -12.64
N ALA A 467 11.18 20.63 -12.15
CA ALA A 467 10.57 19.34 -11.87
C ALA A 467 10.74 19.03 -10.38
N TYR A 468 9.72 18.52 -9.68
CA TYR A 468 9.81 18.24 -8.25
C TYR A 468 8.83 17.17 -7.75
N GLU A 469 9.11 16.65 -6.55
CA GLU A 469 8.20 15.83 -5.74
C GLU A 469 7.98 16.52 -4.38
N GLU A 470 6.85 16.25 -3.73
CA GLU A 470 6.53 16.81 -2.41
C GLU A 470 7.50 16.34 -1.31
N SER A 471 8.17 15.21 -1.55
CA SER A 471 9.20 14.61 -0.68
C SER A 471 10.53 15.38 -0.68
N GLY A 472 10.64 16.50 -1.39
CA GLY A 472 11.85 17.33 -1.43
C GLY A 472 12.84 17.00 -2.56
N HIS A 473 12.46 16.11 -3.47
CA HIS A 473 13.22 15.88 -4.70
C HIS A 473 12.96 17.04 -5.67
N ALA A 474 14.01 17.64 -6.22
CA ALA A 474 13.88 18.75 -7.16
C ALA A 474 14.94 18.70 -8.25
N ILE A 475 14.51 18.94 -9.49
CA ILE A 475 15.32 18.97 -10.70
C ILE A 475 15.19 20.37 -11.30
N THR A 476 16.33 21.05 -11.38
CA THR A 476 16.50 22.28 -12.15
C THR A 476 17.69 22.08 -13.07
N MET A 477 17.59 22.56 -14.31
CA MET A 477 18.66 22.39 -15.31
C MET A 477 19.99 22.93 -14.76
N GLY A 478 21.00 22.07 -14.71
CA GLY A 478 22.38 22.47 -14.47
C GLY A 478 23.19 22.42 -15.75
N LEU A 479 24.31 23.12 -15.78
CA LEU A 479 25.25 23.15 -16.90
C LEU A 479 26.59 22.56 -16.44
N LEU A 480 27.05 21.55 -17.17
CA LEU A 480 28.32 20.87 -16.94
C LEU A 480 29.24 21.11 -18.13
N LYS A 481 30.48 21.52 -17.87
CA LYS A 481 31.55 21.49 -18.86
C LYS A 481 32.31 20.17 -18.69
N THR A 482 32.36 19.37 -19.75
CA THR A 482 33.02 18.05 -19.77
C THR A 482 34.53 18.17 -20.01
N LEU A 483 35.26 17.06 -19.88
CA LEU A 483 36.71 17.00 -20.13
C LEU A 483 37.10 17.42 -21.56
N ASP A 484 36.26 17.10 -22.55
CA ASP A 484 36.43 17.49 -23.95
C ASP A 484 35.87 18.91 -24.25
N SER A 485 35.59 19.69 -23.21
CA SER A 485 35.06 21.06 -23.28
C SER A 485 33.66 21.21 -23.89
N ALA A 486 32.91 20.12 -24.09
CA ALA A 486 31.49 20.21 -24.43
C ALA A 486 30.68 20.76 -23.25
N VAL A 487 29.58 21.46 -23.55
CA VAL A 487 28.60 21.91 -22.56
C VAL A 487 27.40 20.98 -22.60
N LEU A 488 27.12 20.30 -21.48
CA LEU A 488 26.01 19.38 -21.33
C LEU A 488 25.01 19.90 -20.29
N PRO A 489 23.70 19.79 -20.55
CA PRO A 489 22.71 20.01 -19.50
C PRO A 489 22.68 18.80 -18.56
N VAL A 490 22.41 19.05 -17.29
CA VAL A 490 22.27 18.02 -16.26
C VAL A 490 20.87 18.10 -15.67
N PHE A 491 20.15 16.98 -15.76
CA PHE A 491 18.84 16.79 -15.15
C PHE A 491 18.96 15.66 -14.12
N THR A 492 19.19 16.00 -12.86
CA THR A 492 19.24 15.03 -11.76
C THR A 492 18.62 15.66 -10.52
N GLY A 493 17.94 14.84 -9.72
CA GLY A 493 17.63 15.21 -8.35
C GLY A 493 18.92 15.47 -7.60
N ASN A 494 19.01 16.65 -6.99
CA ASN A 494 20.22 17.10 -6.34
C ASN A 494 19.84 17.94 -5.12
N GLY A 495 19.85 17.28 -3.95
CA GLY A 495 19.41 17.89 -2.70
C GLY A 495 20.18 19.17 -2.39
N ILE A 496 21.52 19.13 -2.46
CA ILE A 496 22.33 20.30 -2.11
C ILE A 496 22.20 21.45 -3.11
N LYS A 497 22.10 21.16 -4.42
CA LYS A 497 21.81 22.19 -5.44
C LYS A 497 20.45 22.83 -5.18
N ALA A 498 19.43 22.02 -4.90
CA ALA A 498 18.10 22.53 -4.62
C ALA A 498 18.07 23.36 -3.32
N ALA A 499 18.87 22.99 -2.31
CA ALA A 499 19.07 23.78 -1.10
C ALA A 499 19.70 25.14 -1.39
N LEU A 500 20.85 25.19 -2.10
CA LEU A 500 21.51 26.44 -2.51
C LEU A 500 20.55 27.34 -3.30
N ASN A 501 19.86 26.78 -4.29
CA ASN A 501 18.87 27.49 -5.09
C ASN A 501 17.71 28.03 -4.25
N SER A 502 17.29 27.31 -3.20
CA SER A 502 16.23 27.77 -2.28
C SER A 502 16.64 29.00 -1.48
N PHE A 503 17.91 29.09 -1.05
CA PHE A 503 18.42 30.25 -0.31
C PHE A 503 18.58 31.46 -1.23
N ALA A 504 19.11 31.26 -2.44
CA ALA A 504 19.14 32.33 -3.45
C ALA A 504 17.73 32.84 -3.79
N ALA A 505 16.75 31.93 -3.94
CA ALA A 505 15.37 32.27 -4.21
C ALA A 505 14.69 33.02 -3.05
N ASP A 506 14.97 32.63 -1.80
CA ASP A 506 14.50 33.30 -0.59
C ASP A 506 15.00 34.74 -0.52
N VAL A 507 16.31 34.96 -0.67
CA VAL A 507 16.91 36.30 -0.66
C VAL A 507 16.28 37.19 -1.72
N ALA A 508 16.11 36.68 -2.94
CA ALA A 508 15.48 37.43 -4.02
C ALA A 508 13.99 37.72 -3.76
N ALA A 509 13.25 36.77 -3.19
CA ALA A 509 11.82 36.92 -2.93
C ALA A 509 11.52 37.86 -1.75
N THR A 510 12.47 38.01 -0.82
CA THR A 510 12.28 38.73 0.45
C THR A 510 13.18 39.94 0.62
N ALA A 511 13.84 40.39 -0.45
CA ALA A 511 14.64 41.60 -0.49
C ALA A 511 13.86 42.81 0.09
N GLY A 512 14.48 43.48 1.08
CA GLY A 512 13.89 44.63 1.76
C GLY A 512 12.69 44.32 2.68
N LYS A 513 12.43 43.04 3.01
CA LYS A 513 11.38 42.64 3.96
C LYS A 513 11.96 42.35 5.35
N SER A 514 11.14 42.54 6.39
CA SER A 514 11.48 42.10 7.75
C SER A 514 11.55 40.57 7.84
N GLN A 515 12.24 40.06 8.85
CA GLN A 515 12.36 38.62 9.10
C GLN A 515 10.98 37.96 9.29
N GLU A 516 10.06 38.62 9.98
CA GLU A 516 8.69 38.15 10.19
C GLU A 516 7.93 38.00 8.85
N LYS A 517 8.02 39.01 7.97
CA LYS A 517 7.38 38.97 6.66
C LYS A 517 8.00 37.91 5.76
N ARG A 518 9.32 37.73 5.80
CA ARG A 518 10.02 36.62 5.14
C ARG A 518 9.47 35.27 5.59
N LEU A 519 9.43 35.01 6.90
CA LEU A 519 8.98 33.73 7.46
C LEU A 519 7.51 33.45 7.13
N SER A 520 6.65 34.47 7.18
CA SER A 520 5.25 34.36 6.76
C SER A 520 5.11 33.90 5.30
N MET A 521 5.91 34.49 4.40
CA MET A 521 5.93 34.10 2.97
C MET A 521 6.43 32.67 2.74
N LEU A 522 7.46 32.22 3.49
CA LEU A 522 8.00 30.87 3.38
C LEU A 522 7.06 29.81 3.99
N ARG A 523 6.36 30.15 5.09
CA ARG A 523 5.45 29.23 5.78
C ARG A 523 4.17 28.98 4.97
N HIS A 524 3.65 30.00 4.30
CA HIS A 524 2.39 29.96 3.56
C HIS A 524 2.54 30.55 2.14
N PRO A 525 3.37 29.97 1.27
CA PRO A 525 3.58 30.49 -0.09
C PRO A 525 2.33 30.35 -0.97
N PHE A 526 1.46 29.39 -0.64
CA PHE A 526 0.15 29.19 -1.25
C PHE A 526 -0.82 28.57 -0.24
N GLU A 527 -2.11 28.54 -0.57
CA GLU A 527 -3.15 27.90 0.23
C GLU A 527 -3.05 26.37 0.11
N GLU A 528 -2.57 25.66 1.14
CA GLU A 528 -2.48 24.18 1.15
C GLU A 528 -3.86 23.52 0.98
N SER A 529 -3.91 22.46 0.18
CA SER A 529 -5.11 21.63 -0.04
C SER A 529 -5.38 20.65 1.12
N TYR A 530 -6.61 20.14 1.18
CA TYR A 530 -6.95 18.99 2.01
C TYR A 530 -6.56 17.70 1.29
N LYS A 531 -5.83 16.79 1.97
CA LYS A 531 -5.44 15.46 1.46
C LYS A 531 -5.90 14.37 2.44
N LYS A 532 -6.51 13.30 1.94
CA LYS A 532 -6.82 12.08 2.71
C LYS A 532 -6.67 10.84 1.83
N THR A 533 -6.09 9.79 2.39
CA THR A 533 -5.95 8.50 1.72
C THR A 533 -6.73 7.44 2.48
N PHE A 534 -7.55 6.69 1.75
CA PHE A 534 -8.26 5.50 2.20
C PHE A 534 -7.52 4.27 1.70
N TYR A 535 -7.40 3.26 2.56
CA TYR A 535 -6.69 2.03 2.25
C TYR A 535 -7.68 0.87 2.17
N VAL A 536 -7.50 0.02 1.17
CA VAL A 536 -8.09 -1.31 1.09
C VAL A 536 -6.97 -2.31 1.27
N TYR A 537 -6.85 -2.87 2.48
CA TYR A 537 -5.82 -3.85 2.80
C TYR A 537 -6.19 -5.23 2.27
N TYR A 538 -5.19 -6.06 2.01
CA TYR A 538 -5.34 -7.44 1.54
C TYR A 538 -6.14 -7.50 0.22
N SER A 539 -5.85 -6.55 -0.66
CA SER A 539 -6.41 -6.53 -2.02
C SER A 539 -5.60 -7.45 -2.94
N ASP A 540 -6.30 -8.15 -3.82
CA ASP A 540 -5.68 -8.88 -4.92
C ASP A 540 -5.30 -7.89 -6.03
N ARG A 541 -4.04 -7.46 -6.00
CA ARG A 541 -3.48 -6.46 -6.93
C ARG A 541 -3.67 -6.84 -8.40
N LYS A 542 -3.77 -8.14 -8.74
CA LYS A 542 -3.98 -8.60 -10.13
C LYS A 542 -5.36 -8.25 -10.65
N LYS A 543 -6.35 -8.05 -9.76
CA LYS A 543 -7.68 -7.57 -10.11
C LYS A 543 -7.69 -6.08 -10.43
N PHE A 544 -6.60 -5.35 -10.18
CA PHE A 544 -6.46 -3.93 -10.43
C PHE A 544 -5.34 -3.63 -11.46
N THR A 545 -5.34 -4.37 -12.57
CA THR A 545 -4.50 -4.08 -13.74
C THR A 545 -5.33 -3.38 -14.82
N HIS A 546 -4.68 -2.66 -15.75
CA HIS A 546 -5.34 -1.87 -16.79
C HIS A 546 -6.34 -2.67 -17.64
N ASP A 547 -6.04 -3.94 -17.92
CA ASP A 547 -6.90 -4.88 -18.67
C ASP A 547 -7.97 -5.57 -17.80
N SER A 548 -7.97 -5.35 -16.49
CA SER A 548 -8.92 -6.01 -15.59
C SER A 548 -10.33 -5.42 -15.73
N GLY A 549 -11.31 -6.29 -15.98
CA GLY A 549 -12.73 -5.92 -15.92
C GLY A 549 -13.17 -5.41 -14.56
N LEU A 550 -12.53 -5.83 -13.46
CA LEU A 550 -12.82 -5.33 -12.11
C LEU A 550 -12.29 -3.91 -11.91
N ARG A 551 -11.12 -3.58 -12.47
CA ARG A 551 -10.61 -2.20 -12.50
C ARG A 551 -11.56 -1.30 -13.28
N MET A 552 -12.06 -1.76 -14.43
CA MET A 552 -13.03 -0.99 -15.23
C MET A 552 -14.32 -0.73 -14.46
N LYS A 553 -14.86 -1.73 -13.75
CA LYS A 553 -16.03 -1.56 -12.87
C LYS A 553 -15.77 -0.56 -11.76
N LEU A 554 -14.62 -0.66 -11.07
CA LEU A 554 -14.26 0.29 -10.01
C LEU A 554 -14.10 1.71 -10.56
N LYS A 555 -13.48 1.87 -11.73
CA LYS A 555 -13.36 3.14 -12.43
C LYS A 555 -14.72 3.77 -12.73
N GLN A 556 -15.65 3.00 -13.30
CA GLN A 556 -17.01 3.45 -13.60
C GLN A 556 -17.78 3.80 -12.31
N ALA A 557 -17.68 2.98 -11.28
CA ALA A 557 -18.30 3.23 -9.99
C ALA A 557 -17.74 4.51 -9.33
N ALA A 558 -16.43 4.72 -9.38
CA ALA A 558 -15.80 5.95 -8.88
C ALA A 558 -16.31 7.19 -9.63
N LYS A 559 -16.44 7.11 -10.96
CA LYS A 559 -17.04 8.19 -11.77
C LYS A 559 -18.49 8.44 -11.38
N ALA A 560 -19.27 7.39 -11.13
CA ALA A 560 -20.67 7.50 -10.71
C ALA A 560 -20.79 8.12 -9.31
N VAL A 561 -19.96 7.71 -8.34
CA VAL A 561 -19.92 8.31 -7.00
C VAL A 561 -19.59 9.80 -7.08
N LEU A 562 -18.60 10.18 -7.89
CA LEU A 562 -18.23 11.59 -8.07
C LEU A 562 -19.32 12.41 -8.77
N LYS A 563 -20.12 11.81 -9.66
CA LYS A 563 -21.23 12.46 -10.37
C LYS A 563 -22.53 12.52 -9.59
N GLY A 564 -22.80 11.51 -8.75
CA GLY A 564 -24.06 11.36 -8.02
C GLY A 564 -24.31 12.45 -6.98
N ASP A 565 -23.26 13.14 -6.56
CA ASP A 565 -23.37 14.38 -5.81
C ASP A 565 -23.57 15.55 -6.80
N ALA A 566 -24.83 15.84 -7.11
CA ALA A 566 -25.24 16.89 -8.06
C ALA A 566 -24.68 18.29 -7.69
N THR A 567 -24.25 18.48 -6.45
CA THR A 567 -23.67 19.74 -5.97
C THR A 567 -22.16 19.85 -6.17
N LEU A 568 -21.49 18.76 -6.58
CA LEU A 568 -20.04 18.73 -6.80
C LEU A 568 -19.68 19.17 -8.22
N PHE A 569 -20.12 18.46 -9.29
CA PHE A 569 -19.55 18.69 -10.63
C PHE A 569 -20.46 18.23 -11.80
N LEU A 570 -21.64 18.83 -11.99
CA LEU A 570 -22.36 18.73 -13.27
C LEU A 570 -21.48 19.37 -14.38
N ASN A 571 -20.71 18.52 -15.09
CA ASN A 571 -19.76 18.80 -16.19
C ASN A 571 -18.34 19.30 -15.85
N ARG A 572 -17.77 18.94 -14.69
CA ARG A 572 -16.44 19.45 -14.24
C ARG A 572 -15.45 18.39 -13.72
N ILE A 573 -15.64 17.12 -14.09
CA ILE A 573 -14.71 16.01 -13.81
C ILE A 573 -14.06 15.57 -15.10
N SER A 574 -12.73 15.59 -15.15
CA SER A 574 -11.95 15.05 -16.26
C SER A 574 -11.27 13.75 -15.83
N GLU A 575 -11.39 12.72 -16.65
CA GLU A 575 -10.57 11.52 -16.49
C GLU A 575 -9.26 11.74 -17.26
N GLU A 576 -8.12 11.66 -16.57
CA GLU A 576 -6.83 11.81 -17.22
C GLU A 576 -6.08 10.49 -17.25
N ARG A 577 -5.70 10.06 -18.46
CA ARG A 577 -4.82 8.92 -18.63
C ARG A 577 -3.37 9.33 -18.39
N LYS A 578 -2.72 8.73 -17.40
CA LYS A 578 -1.26 8.79 -17.21
C LYS A 578 -0.66 7.55 -17.88
N ALA A 579 -0.12 7.71 -19.09
CA ALA A 579 0.35 6.59 -19.89
C ALA A 579 1.49 5.81 -19.21
N GLU A 580 2.27 6.51 -18.39
CA GLU A 580 3.34 5.97 -17.58
C GLU A 580 2.87 5.08 -16.40
N GLU A 581 1.62 5.24 -15.95
CA GLU A 581 0.99 4.40 -14.93
C GLU A 581 -0.35 3.85 -15.46
N PRO A 582 -0.33 2.82 -16.33
CA PRO A 582 -1.55 2.36 -17.01
C PRO A 582 -2.62 1.84 -16.04
N ASP A 583 -2.20 1.32 -14.88
CA ASP A 583 -3.10 0.79 -13.85
C ASP A 583 -3.74 1.90 -13.00
N LEU A 584 -3.18 3.11 -12.97
CA LEU A 584 -3.71 4.25 -12.21
C LEU A 584 -5.10 4.66 -12.74
N ILE A 585 -6.03 4.92 -11.83
CA ILE A 585 -7.26 5.67 -12.15
C ILE A 585 -7.05 7.08 -11.61
N TYR A 586 -7.19 8.11 -12.44
CA TYR A 586 -7.01 9.49 -12.03
C TYR A 586 -8.15 10.36 -12.57
N TYR A 587 -8.80 11.10 -11.68
CA TYR A 587 -9.81 12.10 -11.98
C TYR A 587 -9.34 13.45 -11.47
N SER A 588 -9.30 14.46 -12.33
CA SER A 588 -9.17 15.86 -11.94
C SER A 588 -10.53 16.54 -11.88
N LEU A 589 -10.63 17.54 -11.01
CA LEU A 589 -11.86 18.26 -10.75
C LEU A 589 -11.58 19.75 -10.88
N SER A 590 -12.43 20.45 -11.63
CA SER A 590 -12.28 21.89 -11.87
C SER A 590 -13.45 22.68 -11.29
N ASP A 591 -13.20 23.93 -10.93
CA ASP A 591 -14.24 24.88 -10.54
C ASP A 591 -14.96 25.49 -11.76
N GLU A 592 -15.87 26.44 -11.52
CA GLU A 592 -16.66 27.09 -12.56
C GLU A 592 -15.83 27.85 -13.59
N LYS A 593 -14.62 28.27 -13.19
CA LYS A 593 -13.68 29.02 -14.02
C LYS A 593 -12.67 28.10 -14.71
N GLY A 594 -12.87 26.78 -14.61
CA GLY A 594 -11.96 25.77 -15.18
C GLY A 594 -10.69 25.55 -14.36
N ARG A 595 -10.54 26.15 -13.17
CA ARG A 595 -9.34 26.02 -12.34
C ARG A 595 -9.39 24.71 -11.57
N ASN A 596 -8.26 23.99 -11.50
CA ASN A 596 -8.19 22.75 -10.75
C ASN A 596 -8.49 23.00 -9.26
N CYS A 597 -9.54 22.37 -8.75
CA CYS A 597 -9.95 22.48 -7.35
C CYS A 597 -9.82 21.15 -6.58
N GLY A 598 -9.48 20.05 -7.25
CA GLY A 598 -9.24 18.76 -6.62
C GLY A 598 -8.83 17.65 -7.58
N ALA A 599 -8.41 16.53 -6.99
CA ALA A 599 -8.07 15.30 -7.68
C ALA A 599 -8.49 14.08 -6.83
N LEU A 600 -8.88 13.00 -7.50
CA LEU A 600 -9.03 11.68 -6.91
C LEU A 600 -8.22 10.68 -7.73
N TYR A 601 -7.44 9.85 -7.05
CA TYR A 601 -6.75 8.76 -7.73
C TYR A 601 -6.78 7.44 -6.96
N ILE A 602 -6.71 6.33 -7.70
CA ILE A 602 -6.73 4.96 -7.20
C ILE A 602 -5.54 4.20 -7.77
N ARG A 603 -4.72 3.59 -6.90
CA ARG A 603 -3.53 2.81 -7.29
C ARG A 603 -3.26 1.66 -6.34
N ASN A 604 -2.55 0.64 -6.83
CA ASN A 604 -1.94 -0.36 -5.96
C ASN A 604 -0.69 0.21 -5.28
N SER A 605 -0.44 -0.21 -4.04
CA SER A 605 0.85 0.02 -3.38
C SER A 605 1.93 -0.85 -4.03
N GLY A 606 3.11 -0.27 -4.23
CA GLY A 606 4.29 -0.97 -4.72
C GLY A 606 4.91 -1.90 -3.67
N THR A 607 4.81 -1.55 -2.39
CA THR A 607 5.50 -2.21 -1.27
C THR A 607 4.58 -3.09 -0.41
N GLU A 608 3.28 -2.79 -0.35
CA GLU A 608 2.32 -3.51 0.47
C GLU A 608 1.18 -4.10 -0.37
N GLU A 609 0.52 -5.14 0.16
CA GLU A 609 -0.69 -5.73 -0.43
C GLU A 609 -1.92 -4.87 -0.12
N LYS A 610 -1.94 -3.65 -0.66
CA LYS A 610 -3.06 -2.73 -0.50
C LYS A 610 -3.32 -1.90 -1.74
N THR A 611 -4.56 -1.48 -1.91
CA THR A 611 -4.98 -0.48 -2.90
C THR A 611 -5.31 0.82 -2.15
N GLN A 612 -4.84 1.94 -2.68
CA GLN A 612 -4.97 3.28 -2.10
C GLN A 612 -5.97 4.08 -2.93
N ILE A 613 -6.87 4.78 -2.25
CA ILE A 613 -7.76 5.78 -2.83
C ILE A 613 -7.40 7.10 -2.17
N THR A 614 -6.84 8.04 -2.92
CA THR A 614 -6.43 9.33 -2.38
C THR A 614 -7.30 10.44 -2.96
N VAL A 615 -7.79 11.30 -2.07
CA VAL A 615 -8.52 12.52 -2.41
C VAL A 615 -7.69 13.73 -2.01
N LYS A 616 -7.60 14.70 -2.91
CA LYS A 616 -6.93 15.99 -2.68
C LYS A 616 -7.85 17.09 -3.18
N CYS A 617 -8.10 18.14 -2.41
CA CYS A 617 -9.03 19.18 -2.83
C CYS A 617 -8.92 20.47 -2.03
N SER A 618 -9.53 21.54 -2.53
CA SER A 618 -9.74 22.76 -1.75
C SER A 618 -10.52 22.46 -0.47
N LYS A 619 -10.18 23.14 0.64
CA LYS A 619 -10.83 22.92 1.95
C LYS A 619 -12.36 23.02 1.90
N SER A 620 -12.88 23.91 1.06
CA SER A 620 -14.32 24.13 0.84
C SER A 620 -15.11 22.90 0.38
N ILE A 621 -14.48 21.92 -0.27
CA ILE A 621 -15.14 20.70 -0.77
C ILE A 621 -14.65 19.42 -0.09
N SER A 622 -13.84 19.55 0.96
CA SER A 622 -13.16 18.43 1.64
C SER A 622 -14.12 17.39 2.23
N GLY A 623 -15.21 17.82 2.88
CA GLY A 623 -16.20 16.90 3.47
C GLY A 623 -16.84 15.98 2.42
N LYS A 624 -17.22 16.54 1.27
CA LYS A 624 -17.82 15.79 0.16
C LYS A 624 -16.82 14.86 -0.52
N MET A 625 -15.60 15.34 -0.79
CA MET A 625 -14.52 14.51 -1.36
C MET A 625 -14.12 13.38 -0.41
N CYS A 626 -14.14 13.60 0.90
CA CYS A 626 -13.92 12.56 1.90
C CYS A 626 -15.03 11.49 1.84
N SER A 627 -16.30 11.89 1.77
CA SER A 627 -17.42 10.95 1.61
C SER A 627 -17.33 10.14 0.32
N ALA A 628 -16.98 10.78 -0.80
CA ALA A 628 -16.74 10.11 -2.08
C ALA A 628 -15.59 9.09 -1.98
N GLY A 629 -14.46 9.48 -1.40
CA GLY A 629 -13.32 8.58 -1.19
C GLY A 629 -13.67 7.38 -0.30
N GLU A 630 -14.48 7.58 0.73
CA GLU A 630 -14.97 6.49 1.59
C GLU A 630 -15.87 5.51 0.83
N ASN A 631 -16.87 6.01 0.11
CA ASN A 631 -17.75 5.17 -0.72
C ASN A 631 -16.97 4.40 -1.80
N ILE A 632 -16.00 5.04 -2.45
CA ILE A 632 -15.15 4.39 -3.44
C ILE A 632 -14.26 3.33 -2.79
N SER A 633 -13.71 3.60 -1.60
CA SER A 633 -12.91 2.63 -0.85
C SER A 633 -13.72 1.39 -0.46
N HIS A 634 -15.00 1.56 -0.11
CA HIS A 634 -15.91 0.46 0.19
C HIS A 634 -16.16 -0.41 -1.04
N ILE A 635 -16.48 0.21 -2.18
CA ILE A 635 -16.66 -0.51 -3.46
C ILE A 635 -15.37 -1.23 -3.88
N ALA A 636 -14.22 -0.56 -3.74
CA ALA A 636 -12.91 -1.16 -4.00
C ALA A 636 -12.66 -2.37 -3.08
N GLY A 637 -13.04 -2.28 -1.80
CA GLY A 637 -13.03 -3.39 -0.86
C GLY A 637 -13.80 -4.58 -1.40
N ILE A 638 -15.06 -4.40 -1.83
CA ILE A 638 -15.89 -5.50 -2.33
C ILE A 638 -15.31 -6.13 -3.60
N LEU A 639 -14.81 -5.31 -4.54
CA LEU A 639 -14.34 -5.78 -5.83
C LEU A 639 -12.95 -6.43 -5.76
N LEU A 640 -12.05 -5.87 -4.95
CA LEU A 640 -10.62 -6.18 -5.00
C LEU A 640 -10.14 -7.04 -3.83
N LYS A 641 -10.90 -7.24 -2.74
CA LYS A 641 -10.44 -8.08 -1.62
C LYS A 641 -9.98 -9.45 -2.12
N SER A 642 -8.86 -9.92 -1.56
CA SER A 642 -8.39 -11.27 -1.82
C SER A 642 -9.26 -12.28 -1.09
N LEU A 643 -9.52 -13.42 -1.72
CA LEU A 643 -10.22 -14.56 -1.10
C LEU A 643 -9.26 -15.70 -0.75
N THR A 644 -7.97 -15.52 -1.04
CA THR A 644 -6.94 -16.57 -0.91
C THR A 644 -5.76 -16.14 -0.06
N GLN A 645 -5.57 -14.84 0.19
CA GLN A 645 -4.51 -14.35 1.07
C GLN A 645 -4.85 -14.68 2.54
N PRO A 646 -3.89 -15.21 3.33
CA PRO A 646 -4.12 -15.54 4.74
C PRO A 646 -4.69 -14.39 5.55
N ASN A 647 -4.13 -13.18 5.42
CA ASN A 647 -4.61 -12.01 6.15
C ASN A 647 -6.06 -11.63 5.79
N ALA A 648 -6.45 -11.76 4.51
CA ALA A 648 -7.81 -11.49 4.07
C ALA A 648 -8.81 -12.52 4.63
N ILE A 649 -8.41 -13.80 4.66
CA ILE A 649 -9.21 -14.89 5.21
C ILE A 649 -9.40 -14.69 6.72
N ILE A 650 -8.32 -14.41 7.44
CA ILE A 650 -8.35 -14.14 8.90
C ILE A 650 -9.21 -12.92 9.19
N GLN A 651 -9.06 -11.84 8.41
CA GLN A 651 -9.91 -10.67 8.55
C GLN A 651 -11.38 -11.02 8.32
N GLY A 652 -11.69 -11.77 7.26
CA GLY A 652 -13.05 -12.26 7.00
C GLY A 652 -13.59 -13.06 8.18
N LYS A 653 -12.80 -13.98 8.74
CA LYS A 653 -13.18 -14.78 9.93
C LYS A 653 -13.50 -13.89 11.12
N ILE A 654 -12.63 -12.92 11.45
CA ILE A 654 -12.85 -11.95 12.54
C ILE A 654 -14.13 -11.15 12.31
N LEU A 655 -14.31 -10.59 11.12
CA LEU A 655 -15.49 -9.77 10.79
C LEU A 655 -16.78 -10.59 10.85
N ASN A 656 -16.77 -11.86 10.43
CA ASN A 656 -17.94 -12.75 10.55
C ASN A 656 -18.27 -13.07 12.02
N ILE A 657 -17.28 -13.35 12.86
CA ILE A 657 -17.50 -13.59 14.29
C ILE A 657 -18.14 -12.36 14.94
N LEU A 658 -17.58 -11.17 14.66
CA LEU A 658 -18.09 -9.90 15.18
C LEU A 658 -19.46 -9.51 14.60
N TYR A 659 -19.79 -9.98 13.39
CA TYR A 659 -21.09 -9.75 12.75
C TYR A 659 -22.24 -10.35 13.55
N TYR A 660 -22.05 -11.59 14.00
CA TYR A 660 -23.04 -12.31 14.79
C TYR A 660 -23.02 -11.88 16.26
N GLY A 661 -21.89 -11.45 16.85
CA GLY A 661 -21.84 -10.86 18.19
C GLY A 661 -20.47 -10.33 18.59
N GLY A 662 -20.42 -9.30 19.43
CA GLY A 662 -19.15 -8.73 19.93
C GLY A 662 -18.41 -9.71 20.84
N LEU A 663 -17.09 -9.79 20.69
CA LEU A 663 -16.17 -10.56 21.53
C LEU A 663 -15.02 -9.65 21.99
N SER A 664 -14.37 -9.99 23.10
CA SER A 664 -13.09 -9.36 23.45
C SER A 664 -11.97 -9.75 22.47
N GLU A 665 -10.93 -8.92 22.37
CA GLU A 665 -9.76 -9.25 21.56
C GLU A 665 -9.12 -10.59 21.98
N LYS A 666 -9.10 -10.88 23.28
CA LYS A 666 -8.58 -12.15 23.83
C LYS A 666 -9.38 -13.34 23.32
N GLU A 667 -10.72 -13.25 23.33
CA GLU A 667 -11.59 -14.31 22.81
C GLU A 667 -11.45 -14.49 21.30
N LEU A 668 -11.30 -13.38 20.55
CA LEU A 668 -11.00 -13.43 19.12
C LEU A 668 -9.66 -14.13 18.87
N LYS A 669 -8.61 -13.79 19.62
CA LYS A 669 -7.29 -14.41 19.49
C LYS A 669 -7.34 -15.90 19.81
N ASN A 670 -8.08 -16.30 20.84
CA ASN A 670 -8.26 -17.70 21.22
C ASN A 670 -9.03 -18.52 20.17
N SER A 671 -9.81 -17.85 19.31
CA SER A 671 -10.50 -18.50 18.19
C SER A 671 -9.66 -18.72 16.94
N MET A 672 -8.38 -18.34 16.98
CA MET A 672 -7.45 -18.49 15.85
C MET A 672 -6.63 -19.77 16.02
N SER A 673 -6.33 -20.44 14.91
CA SER A 673 -5.37 -21.54 14.89
C SER A 673 -3.95 -21.04 15.22
N PRO A 674 -3.01 -21.91 15.63
CA PRO A 674 -1.62 -21.51 15.88
C PRO A 674 -0.98 -20.75 14.71
N ASP A 675 -1.30 -21.11 13.47
CA ASP A 675 -0.81 -20.43 12.27
C ASP A 675 -1.47 -19.06 12.06
N GLU A 676 -2.77 -18.94 12.37
CA GLU A 676 -3.52 -17.69 12.25
C GLU A 676 -3.10 -16.65 13.30
N ILE A 677 -2.75 -17.09 14.52
CA ILE A 677 -2.30 -16.21 15.62
C ILE A 677 -1.11 -15.34 15.20
N ARG A 678 -0.23 -15.85 14.33
CA ARG A 678 0.92 -15.12 13.80
C ARG A 678 0.53 -13.82 13.07
N TYR A 679 -0.64 -13.79 12.44
CA TYR A 679 -1.13 -12.65 11.66
C TYR A 679 -2.15 -11.80 12.42
N PHE A 680 -2.73 -12.33 13.51
CA PHE A 680 -3.86 -11.75 14.23
C PHE A 680 -3.67 -10.29 14.63
N SER A 681 -2.56 -9.97 15.32
CA SER A 681 -2.32 -8.61 15.82
C SER A 681 -2.28 -7.58 14.68
N ARG A 682 -1.59 -7.90 13.58
CA ARG A 682 -1.56 -7.05 12.38
C ARG A 682 -2.95 -6.86 11.77
N VAL A 683 -3.72 -7.93 11.65
CA VAL A 683 -5.07 -7.89 11.06
C VAL A 683 -6.03 -7.08 11.90
N ILE A 684 -5.97 -7.21 13.23
CA ILE A 684 -6.76 -6.39 14.15
C ILE A 684 -6.36 -4.92 14.02
N ASP A 685 -5.07 -4.60 14.08
CA ASP A 685 -4.58 -3.23 13.94
C ASP A 685 -4.99 -2.60 12.60
N ASP A 686 -4.86 -3.35 11.49
CA ASP A 686 -5.29 -2.90 10.17
C ASP A 686 -6.81 -2.67 10.12
N SER A 687 -7.61 -3.55 10.73
CA SER A 687 -9.07 -3.45 10.76
C SER A 687 -9.60 -2.32 11.66
N VAL A 688 -8.89 -2.02 12.76
CA VAL A 688 -9.25 -0.97 13.72
C VAL A 688 -8.73 0.39 13.26
N LYS A 689 -7.40 0.53 13.14
CA LYS A 689 -6.74 1.84 12.96
C LYS A 689 -6.78 2.33 11.53
N LYS A 690 -6.79 1.43 10.54
CA LYS A 690 -6.57 1.80 9.13
C LYS A 690 -7.83 1.69 8.27
N GLU A 691 -8.60 0.61 8.38
CA GLU A 691 -9.85 0.43 7.60
C GLU A 691 -11.09 0.93 8.36
N GLY A 692 -11.06 0.91 9.69
CA GLY A 692 -12.17 1.35 10.55
C GLY A 692 -13.36 0.39 10.51
N PHE A 693 -13.13 -0.89 10.28
CA PHE A 693 -14.18 -1.93 10.31
C PHE A 693 -14.52 -2.36 11.74
N ILE A 694 -13.58 -2.21 12.68
CA ILE A 694 -13.72 -2.63 14.08
C ILE A 694 -13.47 -1.42 14.98
N SER A 695 -14.31 -1.27 16.01
CA SER A 695 -14.08 -0.36 17.13
C SER A 695 -13.72 -1.16 18.39
N MET A 696 -12.76 -0.66 19.17
CA MET A 696 -12.35 -1.23 20.46
C MET A 696 -12.94 -0.42 21.61
N GLY A 697 -13.63 -1.08 22.53
CA GLY A 697 -14.08 -0.51 23.80
C GLY A 697 -12.95 -0.42 24.82
N ALA A 698 -13.11 0.45 25.82
CA ALA A 698 -12.14 0.60 26.91
C ALA A 698 -11.93 -0.69 27.74
N ASP A 699 -12.92 -1.58 27.71
CA ASP A 699 -12.91 -2.91 28.34
C ASP A 699 -12.23 -3.99 27.47
N GLY A 700 -11.67 -3.63 26.31
CA GLY A 700 -11.09 -4.56 25.34
C GLY A 700 -12.12 -5.30 24.48
N SER A 701 -13.40 -4.92 24.54
CA SER A 701 -14.44 -5.47 23.67
C SER A 701 -14.29 -4.97 22.23
N ALA A 702 -14.31 -5.87 21.26
CA ALA A 702 -14.30 -5.55 19.84
C ALA A 702 -15.72 -5.62 19.27
N LYS A 703 -16.11 -4.62 18.48
CA LYS A 703 -17.40 -4.56 17.79
C LYS A 703 -17.22 -4.09 16.34
N LEU A 704 -18.08 -4.57 15.44
CA LEU A 704 -18.14 -4.00 14.09
C LEU A 704 -18.66 -2.57 14.15
N THR A 705 -18.01 -1.68 13.41
CA THR A 705 -18.56 -0.38 13.07
C THR A 705 -19.68 -0.55 12.03
N GLU A 706 -20.47 0.50 11.78
CA GLU A 706 -21.45 0.50 10.69
C GLU A 706 -20.78 0.20 9.34
N LYS A 707 -19.61 0.79 9.10
CA LYS A 707 -18.76 0.52 7.93
C LYS A 707 -18.35 -0.95 7.84
N GLY A 708 -17.88 -1.54 8.94
CA GLY A 708 -17.50 -2.95 8.98
C GLY A 708 -18.68 -3.90 8.74
N ARG A 709 -19.85 -3.58 9.31
CA ARG A 709 -21.10 -4.32 9.09
C ARG A 709 -21.54 -4.29 7.63
N ARG A 710 -21.57 -3.10 7.04
CA ARG A 710 -21.91 -2.92 5.62
C ARG A 710 -20.92 -3.66 4.71
N PHE A 711 -19.62 -3.55 4.99
CA PHE A 711 -18.58 -4.23 4.23
C PHE A 711 -18.78 -5.74 4.26
N ILE A 712 -18.91 -6.35 5.43
CA ILE A 712 -19.06 -7.81 5.51
C ILE A 712 -20.34 -8.26 4.81
N GLU A 713 -21.47 -7.55 4.96
CA GLU A 713 -22.75 -7.87 4.31
C GLU A 713 -22.69 -7.91 2.78
N GLU A 714 -21.98 -6.97 2.17
CA GLU A 714 -21.85 -6.86 0.72
C GLU A 714 -20.65 -7.65 0.14
N SER A 715 -19.71 -8.06 1.00
CA SER A 715 -18.48 -8.73 0.57
C SER A 715 -18.67 -10.24 0.33
N LYS A 716 -17.79 -10.79 -0.51
CA LYS A 716 -17.63 -12.25 -0.69
C LYS A 716 -16.95 -12.95 0.49
N LEU A 717 -16.53 -12.21 1.52
CA LEU A 717 -15.96 -12.78 2.74
C LEU A 717 -17.03 -13.22 3.74
N LYS A 718 -18.30 -12.83 3.57
CA LYS A 718 -19.39 -13.25 4.47
C LYS A 718 -19.59 -14.76 4.39
N THR A 719 -19.51 -15.41 5.55
CA THR A 719 -19.96 -16.78 5.69
C THR A 719 -21.48 -16.78 5.76
N ARG A 720 -22.12 -17.37 4.75
CA ARG A 720 -23.57 -17.48 4.67
C ARG A 720 -24.05 -18.60 5.58
N THR A 721 -25.19 -18.41 6.22
CA THR A 721 -25.86 -19.45 7.02
C THR A 721 -27.29 -19.61 6.53
N ALA A 722 -27.71 -20.84 6.24
CA ALA A 722 -29.09 -21.25 6.00
C ALA A 722 -29.67 -21.89 7.26
N CYS A 723 -30.99 -21.92 7.40
CA CYS A 723 -31.65 -22.63 8.48
C CYS A 723 -32.55 -23.75 7.95
N VAL A 724 -32.45 -24.93 8.53
CA VAL A 724 -33.41 -26.04 8.32
C VAL A 724 -34.19 -26.24 9.61
N ILE A 725 -35.50 -26.04 9.57
CA ILE A 725 -36.38 -26.20 10.74
C ILE A 725 -37.20 -27.48 10.59
N LEU A 726 -37.00 -28.44 11.48
CA LEU A 726 -37.71 -29.71 11.49
C LEU A 726 -39.11 -29.56 12.09
N ALA A 727 -40.14 -29.77 11.29
CA ALA A 727 -41.54 -29.53 11.67
C ALA A 727 -42.52 -30.59 11.11
N ALA A 728 -42.02 -31.78 10.77
CA ALA A 728 -42.81 -32.82 10.12
C ALA A 728 -43.53 -33.80 11.07
N GLY A 729 -43.23 -33.74 12.37
CA GLY A 729 -43.70 -34.69 13.38
C GLY A 729 -45.19 -34.56 13.74
N LYS A 730 -45.83 -35.72 13.99
CA LYS A 730 -47.23 -35.82 14.42
C LYS A 730 -47.47 -35.33 15.86
N GLY A 731 -46.55 -35.63 16.78
CA GLY A 731 -46.68 -35.24 18.20
C GLY A 731 -47.72 -36.04 18.98
N THR A 732 -47.66 -37.37 18.94
CA THR A 732 -48.66 -38.28 19.55
C THR A 732 -48.92 -38.04 21.04
N ARG A 733 -47.90 -37.60 21.79
CA ARG A 733 -48.01 -37.26 23.22
C ARG A 733 -48.78 -35.96 23.52
N MET A 734 -49.08 -35.14 22.51
CA MET A 734 -49.93 -33.95 22.65
C MET A 734 -51.42 -34.29 22.76
N LYS A 735 -51.83 -35.54 22.45
CA LYS A 735 -53.23 -36.00 22.47
C LYS A 735 -54.19 -35.04 21.73
N SER A 736 -53.75 -34.49 20.61
CA SER A 736 -54.46 -33.47 19.82
C SER A 736 -54.41 -33.81 18.33
N PRO A 737 -55.47 -33.52 17.54
CA PRO A 737 -55.45 -33.72 16.10
C PRO A 737 -54.61 -32.67 15.37
N LEU A 738 -54.18 -31.60 16.05
CA LEU A 738 -53.33 -30.53 15.52
C LEU A 738 -51.86 -30.99 15.44
N PRO A 739 -51.11 -30.66 14.37
CA PRO A 739 -49.66 -30.88 14.36
C PRO A 739 -48.98 -30.20 15.56
N LYS A 740 -48.04 -30.90 16.20
CA LYS A 740 -47.28 -30.43 17.39
C LYS A 740 -46.83 -28.97 17.27
N VAL A 741 -46.25 -28.64 16.13
CA VAL A 741 -45.64 -27.35 15.83
C VAL A 741 -46.64 -26.20 15.67
N LEU A 742 -47.94 -26.50 15.55
CA LEU A 742 -49.02 -25.51 15.48
C LEU A 742 -49.71 -25.27 16.82
N HIS A 743 -49.37 -26.02 17.86
CA HIS A 743 -49.82 -25.68 19.20
C HIS A 743 -49.32 -24.28 19.57
N LYS A 744 -50.13 -23.53 20.32
CA LYS A 744 -49.87 -22.12 20.58
C LYS A 744 -49.26 -21.94 21.96
N LEU A 745 -48.10 -21.30 22.01
CA LEU A 745 -47.53 -20.70 23.22
C LEU A 745 -47.81 -19.20 23.14
N ASN A 746 -48.43 -18.60 24.16
CA ASN A 746 -48.79 -17.18 24.16
C ASN A 746 -49.47 -16.71 22.84
N ARG A 747 -50.44 -17.50 22.37
CA ARG A 747 -51.23 -17.30 21.13
C ARG A 747 -50.47 -17.45 19.80
N LYS A 748 -49.19 -17.79 19.79
CA LYS A 748 -48.40 -18.00 18.56
C LYS A 748 -48.03 -19.48 18.38
N PRO A 749 -48.14 -20.04 17.15
CA PRO A 749 -47.66 -21.39 16.87
C PRO A 749 -46.20 -21.59 17.30
N LEU A 750 -45.86 -22.75 17.87
CA LEU A 750 -44.49 -23.07 18.29
C LEU A 750 -43.47 -22.84 17.15
N LEU A 751 -43.82 -23.25 15.93
CA LEU A 751 -42.97 -23.09 14.75
C LEU A 751 -42.60 -21.64 14.46
N SER A 752 -43.52 -20.70 14.75
CA SER A 752 -43.29 -19.28 14.50
C SER A 752 -42.14 -18.73 15.33
N TYR A 753 -41.84 -19.31 16.50
CA TYR A 753 -40.71 -18.92 17.33
C TYR A 753 -39.38 -19.28 16.67
N SER A 754 -39.23 -20.52 16.18
CA SER A 754 -37.99 -20.95 15.50
C SER A 754 -37.77 -20.21 14.18
N ILE A 755 -38.84 -19.94 13.41
CA ILE A 755 -38.74 -19.13 12.18
C ILE A 755 -38.31 -17.70 12.51
N LYS A 756 -38.95 -17.09 13.52
CA LYS A 756 -38.60 -15.73 13.94
C LYS A 756 -37.15 -15.68 14.42
N LEU A 757 -36.72 -16.63 15.25
CA LEU A 757 -35.35 -16.73 15.74
C LEU A 757 -34.32 -16.77 14.60
N ALA A 758 -34.54 -17.63 13.60
CA ALA A 758 -33.65 -17.70 12.43
C ALA A 758 -33.55 -16.35 11.70
N LYS A 759 -34.70 -15.69 11.47
CA LYS A 759 -34.75 -14.37 10.83
C LYS A 759 -34.11 -13.26 11.67
N ASP A 760 -34.36 -13.23 12.98
CA ASP A 760 -33.78 -12.27 13.93
C ASP A 760 -32.25 -12.41 14.02
N CYS A 761 -31.71 -13.60 13.70
CA CYS A 761 -30.27 -13.87 13.57
C CYS A 761 -29.69 -13.54 12.17
N GLY A 762 -30.51 -13.04 11.24
CA GLY A 762 -30.09 -12.71 9.87
C GLY A 762 -29.77 -13.93 8.99
N ILE A 763 -30.36 -15.09 9.31
CA ILE A 763 -30.12 -16.37 8.62
C ILE A 763 -31.09 -16.50 7.45
N ASP A 764 -30.55 -16.72 6.25
CA ASP A 764 -31.30 -16.86 5.00
C ASP A 764 -30.48 -17.72 4.00
N PRO A 765 -31.09 -18.71 3.31
CA PRO A 765 -32.51 -19.08 3.31
C PRO A 765 -32.97 -19.85 4.56
N VAL A 766 -34.28 -19.79 4.86
CA VAL A 766 -34.95 -20.61 5.89
C VAL A 766 -35.83 -21.67 5.22
N VAL A 767 -35.56 -22.95 5.48
CA VAL A 767 -36.27 -24.11 4.94
C VAL A 767 -37.00 -24.84 6.05
N VAL A 768 -38.33 -24.91 5.99
CA VAL A 768 -39.17 -25.62 6.96
C VAL A 768 -39.54 -27.00 6.40
N VAL A 769 -39.13 -28.05 7.09
CA VAL A 769 -39.46 -29.44 6.72
C VAL A 769 -40.82 -29.79 7.32
N VAL A 770 -41.81 -30.03 6.46
CA VAL A 770 -43.19 -30.36 6.85
C VAL A 770 -43.57 -31.76 6.38
N GLY A 771 -44.49 -32.42 7.09
CA GLY A 771 -44.94 -33.78 6.80
C GLY A 771 -46.39 -33.97 7.22
N TYR A 772 -46.63 -34.44 8.45
CA TYR A 772 -47.98 -34.66 8.97
C TYR A 772 -48.86 -33.40 8.86
N LYS A 773 -49.99 -33.52 8.14
CA LYS A 773 -50.91 -32.40 7.82
C LYS A 773 -50.19 -31.15 7.28
N ALA A 774 -49.16 -31.32 6.44
CA ALA A 774 -48.35 -30.23 5.90
C ALA A 774 -49.15 -29.06 5.31
N ASN A 775 -50.29 -29.30 4.65
CA ASN A 775 -51.13 -28.23 4.11
C ASN A 775 -51.68 -27.29 5.20
N MET A 776 -52.02 -27.82 6.37
CA MET A 776 -52.45 -27.04 7.53
C MET A 776 -51.31 -26.18 8.08
N VAL A 777 -50.11 -26.76 8.18
CA VAL A 777 -48.90 -26.04 8.62
C VAL A 777 -48.56 -24.90 7.65
N LYS A 778 -48.58 -25.17 6.35
CA LYS A 778 -48.33 -24.16 5.31
C LYS A 778 -49.35 -23.03 5.34
N LYS A 779 -50.63 -23.35 5.57
CA LYS A 779 -51.71 -22.36 5.64
C LYS A 779 -51.57 -21.44 6.85
N GLU A 780 -51.31 -21.98 8.05
CA GLU A 780 -51.21 -21.18 9.29
C GLU A 780 -49.93 -20.33 9.32
N ILE A 781 -48.81 -20.85 8.80
CA ILE A 781 -47.49 -20.18 8.87
C ILE A 781 -47.27 -19.21 7.70
N GLY A 782 -47.80 -19.52 6.51
CA GLY A 782 -47.57 -18.75 5.29
C GLY A 782 -46.16 -18.92 4.70
N SER A 783 -45.93 -18.37 3.51
CA SER A 783 -44.66 -18.59 2.76
C SER A 783 -43.72 -17.37 2.73
N ASN A 784 -43.99 -16.34 3.53
CA ASN A 784 -43.21 -15.11 3.47
C ASN A 784 -41.79 -15.32 4.02
N GLY A 785 -40.78 -15.24 3.14
CA GLY A 785 -39.37 -15.36 3.49
C GLY A 785 -38.97 -16.74 4.06
N ILE A 786 -39.69 -17.80 3.69
CA ILE A 786 -39.34 -19.20 4.00
C ILE A 786 -39.66 -20.09 2.79
N SER A 787 -39.00 -21.25 2.71
CA SER A 787 -39.32 -22.33 1.77
C SER A 787 -39.76 -23.59 2.51
N TYR A 788 -40.56 -24.44 1.87
CA TYR A 788 -40.99 -25.70 2.45
C TYR A 788 -40.35 -26.91 1.77
N ALA A 789 -39.86 -27.85 2.57
CA ALA A 789 -39.45 -29.19 2.13
C ALA A 789 -40.47 -30.22 2.62
N MET A 790 -40.87 -31.17 1.78
CA MET A 790 -41.88 -32.17 2.13
C MET A 790 -41.21 -33.48 2.56
N GLN A 791 -41.44 -33.90 3.80
CA GLN A 791 -41.13 -35.25 4.28
C GLN A 791 -42.41 -36.09 4.22
N ARG A 792 -42.64 -36.73 3.06
CA ARG A 792 -43.83 -37.57 2.84
C ARG A 792 -43.89 -38.75 3.81
N GLU A 793 -42.77 -39.45 3.95
CA GLU A 793 -42.57 -40.58 4.86
C GLU A 793 -41.69 -40.16 6.04
N GLN A 794 -42.17 -40.35 7.27
CA GLN A 794 -41.46 -39.91 8.48
C GLN A 794 -40.42 -40.97 8.94
N LEU A 795 -39.41 -41.21 8.11
CA LEU A 795 -38.32 -42.18 8.33
C LEU A 795 -37.18 -41.64 9.24
N GLY A 796 -37.50 -40.81 10.25
CA GLY A 796 -36.51 -40.23 11.17
C GLY A 796 -36.01 -38.82 10.85
N THR A 797 -35.15 -38.30 11.73
CA THR A 797 -34.66 -36.89 11.73
C THR A 797 -33.61 -36.63 10.65
N GLY A 798 -32.73 -37.59 10.37
CA GLY A 798 -31.79 -37.54 9.25
C GLY A 798 -32.53 -37.47 7.92
N HIS A 799 -33.57 -38.31 7.73
CA HIS A 799 -34.42 -38.26 6.54
C HIS A 799 -35.14 -36.92 6.39
N ALA A 800 -35.56 -36.29 7.49
CA ALA A 800 -36.18 -34.97 7.47
C ALA A 800 -35.22 -33.90 6.91
N VAL A 801 -33.97 -33.87 7.38
CA VAL A 801 -32.95 -32.93 6.89
C VAL A 801 -32.60 -33.22 5.42
N MET A 802 -32.56 -34.49 4.99
CA MET A 802 -32.33 -34.86 3.58
C MET A 802 -33.32 -34.18 2.63
N GLN A 803 -34.59 -34.00 3.05
CA GLN A 803 -35.60 -33.34 2.19
C GLN A 803 -35.25 -31.89 1.86
N SER A 804 -34.37 -31.25 2.64
CA SER A 804 -33.90 -29.88 2.38
C SER A 804 -32.85 -29.79 1.26
N GLU A 805 -32.25 -30.91 0.80
CA GLU A 805 -31.17 -30.91 -0.19
C GLU A 805 -31.56 -30.19 -1.48
N LYS A 806 -32.80 -30.39 -1.96
CA LYS A 806 -33.29 -29.72 -3.16
C LYS A 806 -33.37 -28.19 -3.00
N ALA A 807 -33.79 -27.72 -1.83
CA ALA A 807 -33.90 -26.28 -1.53
C ALA A 807 -32.53 -25.62 -1.31
N LEU A 808 -31.55 -26.39 -0.84
CA LEU A 808 -30.20 -25.92 -0.53
C LEU A 808 -29.14 -26.34 -1.56
N LYS A 809 -29.53 -26.90 -2.70
CA LYS A 809 -28.61 -27.47 -3.71
C LYS A 809 -27.50 -26.53 -4.20
N LYS A 810 -27.77 -25.22 -4.24
CA LYS A 810 -26.82 -24.17 -4.66
C LYS A 810 -26.23 -23.37 -3.50
N PHE A 811 -26.49 -23.78 -2.26
CA PHE A 811 -26.04 -23.08 -1.06
C PHE A 811 -24.70 -23.65 -0.60
N ASP A 812 -23.72 -22.76 -0.40
CA ASP A 812 -22.30 -23.07 -0.18
C ASP A 812 -21.79 -22.63 1.20
N GLY A 813 -22.71 -22.35 2.13
CA GLY A 813 -22.41 -21.91 3.49
C GLY A 813 -22.69 -22.97 4.58
N ASN A 814 -22.97 -22.49 5.78
CA ASN A 814 -23.33 -23.31 6.94
C ASN A 814 -24.84 -23.53 7.02
N VAL A 815 -25.27 -24.68 7.51
CA VAL A 815 -26.68 -25.04 7.71
C VAL A 815 -26.92 -25.19 9.21
N LEU A 816 -27.66 -24.26 9.79
CA LEU A 816 -28.18 -24.32 11.15
C LEU A 816 -29.46 -25.17 11.16
N ILE A 817 -29.44 -26.29 11.86
CA ILE A 817 -30.59 -27.18 12.01
C ILE A 817 -31.26 -26.87 13.34
N LEU A 818 -32.54 -26.51 13.28
CA LEU A 818 -33.40 -26.23 14.43
C LEU A 818 -34.62 -27.14 14.43
N TYR A 819 -35.26 -27.25 15.59
CA TYR A 819 -36.51 -27.96 15.75
C TYR A 819 -37.67 -26.95 15.90
N GLY A 820 -38.83 -27.25 15.33
CA GLY A 820 -40.00 -26.38 15.32
C GLY A 820 -40.78 -26.34 16.65
N ASP A 821 -40.35 -27.11 17.64
CA ASP A 821 -41.01 -27.32 18.93
C ASP A 821 -40.15 -26.86 20.13
N VAL A 822 -39.06 -26.13 19.88
CA VAL A 822 -38.16 -25.54 20.89
C VAL A 822 -38.32 -24.01 20.89
N PRO A 823 -39.41 -23.46 21.45
CA PRO A 823 -39.76 -22.04 21.29
C PRO A 823 -38.94 -21.09 22.19
N LEU A 824 -38.23 -21.61 23.19
CA LEU A 824 -37.51 -20.81 24.20
C LEU A 824 -36.07 -20.50 23.82
N LEU A 825 -35.60 -21.03 22.68
CA LEU A 825 -34.22 -20.85 22.26
C LEU A 825 -33.93 -19.37 21.98
N SER A 826 -32.93 -18.81 22.66
CA SER A 826 -32.64 -17.39 22.56
C SER A 826 -31.72 -17.04 21.39
N LYS A 827 -31.86 -15.81 20.88
CA LYS A 827 -30.94 -15.23 19.89
C LYS A 827 -29.49 -15.22 20.40
N LYS A 828 -29.29 -14.94 21.69
CA LYS A 828 -27.96 -14.91 22.33
C LYS A 828 -27.28 -16.28 22.26
N THR A 829 -28.01 -17.36 22.55
CA THR A 829 -27.49 -18.73 22.50
C THR A 829 -27.14 -19.15 21.07
N ILE A 830 -28.00 -18.87 20.09
CA ILE A 830 -27.72 -19.17 18.67
C ILE A 830 -26.50 -18.41 18.16
N ILE A 831 -26.41 -17.11 18.46
CA ILE A 831 -25.24 -16.30 18.08
C ILE A 831 -23.96 -16.87 18.69
N SER A 832 -23.98 -17.18 19.99
CA SER A 832 -22.82 -17.76 20.68
C SER A 832 -22.41 -19.11 20.07
N PHE A 833 -23.40 -19.93 19.69
CA PHE A 833 -23.18 -21.22 19.03
C PHE A 833 -22.57 -21.06 17.63
N LEU A 834 -23.11 -20.16 16.81
CA LEU A 834 -22.57 -19.86 15.47
C LEU A 834 -21.16 -19.29 15.55
N ASN A 835 -20.90 -18.40 16.51
CA ASN A 835 -19.56 -17.88 16.75
C ASN A 835 -18.59 -19.00 17.13
N SER A 836 -18.97 -19.88 18.05
CA SER A 836 -18.15 -21.05 18.41
C SER A 836 -17.88 -21.95 17.20
N HIS A 837 -18.88 -22.19 16.34
CA HIS A 837 -18.71 -22.95 15.10
C HIS A 837 -17.65 -22.32 14.18
N LEU A 838 -17.81 -21.03 13.86
CA LEU A 838 -16.88 -20.28 13.00
C LEU A 838 -15.47 -20.21 13.60
N SER A 839 -15.37 -19.99 14.90
CA SER A 839 -14.13 -19.95 15.67
C SER A 839 -13.40 -21.30 15.65
N SER A 840 -14.12 -22.40 15.78
CA SER A 840 -13.53 -23.74 15.86
C SER A 840 -12.88 -24.22 14.56
N GLY A 841 -13.29 -23.67 13.41
CA GLY A 841 -12.89 -24.17 12.09
C GLY A 841 -13.38 -25.59 11.76
N THR A 842 -14.26 -26.17 12.59
CA THR A 842 -14.83 -27.51 12.37
C THR A 842 -15.94 -27.48 11.33
N GLU A 843 -16.16 -28.62 10.65
CA GLU A 843 -17.24 -28.73 9.66
C GLU A 843 -18.61 -28.98 10.30
N LEU A 844 -18.63 -29.39 11.57
CA LEU A 844 -19.84 -29.70 12.31
C LEU A 844 -19.69 -29.27 13.77
N SER A 845 -20.68 -28.53 14.24
CA SER A 845 -20.85 -28.19 15.65
C SER A 845 -22.21 -28.65 16.17
N ILE A 846 -22.25 -28.98 17.46
CA ILE A 846 -23.44 -29.49 18.15
C ILE A 846 -23.62 -28.70 19.44
N LEU A 847 -24.85 -28.24 19.69
CA LEU A 847 -25.20 -27.62 20.97
C LEU A 847 -25.61 -28.72 21.96
N THR A 848 -25.08 -28.69 23.18
CA THR A 848 -25.34 -29.68 24.24
C THR A 848 -25.73 -28.99 25.54
N ALA A 849 -26.31 -29.72 26.48
CA ALA A 849 -26.53 -29.24 27.84
C ALA A 849 -26.42 -30.38 28.85
N ASP A 850 -26.23 -30.04 30.13
CA ASP A 850 -26.37 -31.01 31.20
C ASP A 850 -27.79 -30.94 31.78
N LEU A 851 -28.45 -32.09 31.88
CA LEU A 851 -29.75 -32.23 32.53
C LEU A 851 -29.62 -33.11 33.78
N LEU A 852 -30.34 -32.74 34.85
CA LEU A 852 -30.47 -33.58 36.04
C LEU A 852 -31.17 -34.90 35.72
N ASN A 853 -32.20 -34.85 34.86
CA ASN A 853 -32.85 -36.02 34.30
C ASN A 853 -32.75 -35.97 32.76
N PRO A 854 -31.83 -36.75 32.16
CA PRO A 854 -31.60 -36.73 30.71
C PRO A 854 -32.55 -37.66 29.92
N PHE A 855 -33.53 -38.30 30.58
CA PHE A 855 -34.44 -39.25 29.93
C PHE A 855 -35.13 -38.64 28.70
N GLY A 856 -35.07 -39.36 27.58
CA GLY A 856 -35.71 -38.97 26.32
C GLY A 856 -34.81 -38.20 25.35
N TYR A 857 -33.56 -37.93 25.70
CA TYR A 857 -32.58 -37.26 24.84
C TYR A 857 -31.44 -38.18 24.40
N GLY A 858 -30.77 -37.92 23.28
CA GLY A 858 -29.51 -38.59 22.95
C GLY A 858 -28.37 -38.22 23.92
N ARG A 859 -27.43 -39.13 24.18
CA ARG A 859 -26.28 -38.93 25.08
C ARG A 859 -25.00 -38.60 24.31
N ILE A 860 -24.24 -37.62 24.79
CA ILE A 860 -22.91 -37.29 24.25
C ILE A 860 -21.88 -38.25 24.86
N VAL A 861 -21.37 -39.18 24.06
CA VAL A 861 -20.36 -40.14 24.50
C VAL A 861 -18.97 -39.59 24.20
N ARG A 862 -18.12 -39.56 25.22
CA ARG A 862 -16.71 -39.15 25.14
C ARG A 862 -15.80 -40.37 25.28
N ASP A 863 -14.63 -40.31 24.65
CA ASP A 863 -13.61 -41.35 24.79
C ASP A 863 -12.80 -41.19 26.10
N SER A 864 -11.81 -42.05 26.29
CA SER A 864 -10.95 -42.03 27.49
C SER A 864 -10.10 -40.77 27.64
N LYS A 865 -9.93 -39.98 26.58
CA LYS A 865 -9.23 -38.70 26.59
C LYS A 865 -10.19 -37.53 26.83
N GLY A 866 -11.49 -37.79 26.94
CA GLY A 866 -12.53 -36.78 27.11
C GLY A 866 -12.99 -36.15 25.78
N ASP A 867 -12.47 -36.62 24.65
CA ASP A 867 -12.84 -36.12 23.33
C ASP A 867 -14.19 -36.67 22.89
N PHE A 868 -14.91 -35.91 22.07
CA PHE A 868 -16.16 -36.37 21.48
C PHE A 868 -15.94 -37.65 20.66
N SER A 869 -16.72 -38.68 20.96
CA SER A 869 -16.69 -39.97 20.25
C SER A 869 -17.92 -40.13 19.35
N ARG A 870 -19.13 -40.11 19.91
CA ARG A 870 -20.40 -40.30 19.19
C ARG A 870 -21.59 -39.81 20.01
N ILE A 871 -22.76 -39.78 19.38
CA ILE A 871 -24.05 -39.59 20.05
C ILE A 871 -24.80 -40.92 20.01
N VAL A 872 -25.48 -41.28 21.10
CA VAL A 872 -26.33 -42.48 21.18
C VAL A 872 -27.73 -42.06 21.61
N GLU A 873 -28.74 -42.38 20.83
CA GLU A 873 -30.15 -42.06 21.13
C GLU A 873 -30.64 -42.82 22.37
N GLU A 874 -31.58 -42.23 23.15
CA GLU A 874 -32.07 -42.79 24.43
C GLU A 874 -32.43 -44.27 24.33
N LYS A 875 -33.13 -44.68 23.26
CA LYS A 875 -33.59 -46.06 23.08
C LYS A 875 -32.46 -47.06 22.83
N ASP A 876 -31.33 -46.58 22.34
CA ASP A 876 -30.15 -47.38 22.00
C ASP A 876 -29.04 -47.29 23.07
N THR A 877 -29.32 -46.60 24.19
CA THR A 877 -28.36 -46.45 25.30
C THR A 877 -28.24 -47.72 26.15
N THR A 878 -27.00 -48.06 26.52
CA THR A 878 -26.74 -49.05 27.58
C THR A 878 -27.04 -48.48 28.97
N SER A 879 -27.20 -49.34 29.97
CA SER A 879 -27.42 -48.92 31.37
C SER A 879 -26.33 -47.98 31.91
N SER A 880 -25.09 -48.09 31.43
CA SER A 880 -24.00 -47.16 31.77
C SER A 880 -24.13 -45.83 31.04
N GLN A 881 -24.49 -45.83 29.77
CA GLN A 881 -24.70 -44.62 28.97
C GLN A 881 -25.91 -43.80 29.45
N LYS A 882 -26.97 -44.45 29.97
CA LYS A 882 -28.13 -43.76 30.56
C LYS A 882 -27.77 -42.78 31.68
N LYS A 883 -26.64 -43.01 32.38
CA LYS A 883 -26.12 -42.16 33.46
C LYS A 883 -25.43 -40.90 32.97
N ILE A 884 -25.10 -40.80 31.68
CA ILE A 884 -24.49 -39.59 31.10
C ILE A 884 -25.52 -38.45 31.17
N LYS A 885 -25.12 -37.32 31.77
CA LYS A 885 -25.98 -36.13 31.93
C LYS A 885 -25.89 -35.15 30.77
N GLU A 886 -24.81 -35.19 29.98
CA GLU A 886 -24.64 -34.35 28.80
C GLU A 886 -25.49 -34.87 27.64
N ILE A 887 -26.47 -34.07 27.21
CA ILE A 887 -27.46 -34.44 26.20
C ILE A 887 -27.24 -33.75 24.86
N ASN A 888 -27.69 -34.40 23.79
CA ASN A 888 -27.84 -33.80 22.47
C ASN A 888 -29.10 -32.92 22.42
N SER A 889 -28.94 -31.63 22.14
CA SER A 889 -30.09 -30.71 22.03
C SER A 889 -30.88 -30.83 20.72
N GLY A 890 -30.34 -31.52 19.71
CA GLY A 890 -30.90 -31.50 18.36
C GLY A 890 -30.47 -30.28 17.53
N ILE A 891 -29.69 -29.34 18.07
CA ILE A 891 -29.26 -28.14 17.35
C ILE A 891 -27.85 -28.34 16.79
N TYR A 892 -27.72 -28.26 15.47
CA TYR A 892 -26.49 -28.52 14.72
C TYR A 892 -26.16 -27.32 13.83
N CYS A 893 -24.87 -27.06 13.63
CA CYS A 893 -24.40 -26.18 12.56
C CYS A 893 -23.37 -26.95 11.74
N VAL A 894 -23.66 -27.18 10.46
CA VAL A 894 -22.85 -28.06 9.59
C VAL A 894 -22.60 -27.37 8.26
N ARG A 895 -21.39 -27.47 7.70
CA ARG A 895 -21.20 -27.01 6.31
C ARG A 895 -22.11 -27.78 5.35
N ALA A 896 -22.72 -27.09 4.39
CA ALA A 896 -23.71 -27.69 3.51
C ALA A 896 -23.17 -28.89 2.70
N ASP A 897 -21.95 -28.78 2.18
CA ASP A 897 -21.26 -29.86 1.45
C ASP A 897 -21.05 -31.09 2.33
N THR A 898 -20.54 -30.88 3.55
CA THR A 898 -20.34 -31.94 4.55
C THR A 898 -21.68 -32.55 4.97
N LEU A 899 -22.69 -31.74 5.23
CA LEU A 899 -24.02 -32.20 5.67
C LEU A 899 -24.62 -33.19 4.67
N PHE A 900 -24.78 -32.79 3.41
CA PHE A 900 -25.43 -33.65 2.41
C PHE A 900 -24.57 -34.84 2.02
N HIS A 901 -23.24 -34.74 2.13
CA HIS A 901 -22.35 -35.89 1.99
C HIS A 901 -22.54 -36.93 3.11
N LEU A 902 -22.63 -36.48 4.37
CA LEU A 902 -22.82 -37.37 5.52
C LEU A 902 -24.22 -37.99 5.54
N LEU A 903 -25.25 -37.22 5.17
CA LEU A 903 -26.62 -37.72 5.11
C LEU A 903 -26.77 -38.91 4.15
N LYS A 904 -26.06 -38.91 3.00
CA LYS A 904 -26.06 -40.04 2.04
C LYS A 904 -25.46 -41.34 2.59
N LYS A 905 -24.75 -41.27 3.72
CA LYS A 905 -24.11 -42.42 4.38
C LYS A 905 -24.90 -42.92 5.58
N LEU A 906 -26.02 -42.28 5.91
CA LEU A 906 -26.90 -42.76 6.98
C LEU A 906 -27.56 -44.07 6.57
N ASN A 907 -27.79 -44.92 7.57
CA ASN A 907 -28.56 -46.15 7.46
C ASN A 907 -29.57 -46.19 8.61
N ASP A 908 -30.47 -47.16 8.55
CA ASP A 908 -31.56 -47.42 9.48
C ASP A 908 -31.26 -48.64 10.38
N ASN A 909 -29.99 -49.01 10.57
CA ASN A 909 -29.59 -50.13 11.42
C ASN A 909 -29.56 -49.73 12.92
N ASN A 910 -30.72 -49.35 13.44
CA ASN A 910 -30.97 -49.05 14.86
C ASN A 910 -32.30 -49.67 15.30
N SER A 911 -32.57 -49.62 16.61
CA SER A 911 -33.78 -50.24 17.19
C SER A 911 -35.11 -49.71 16.67
N GLN A 912 -35.12 -48.58 15.95
CA GLN A 912 -36.33 -47.97 15.39
C GLN A 912 -36.44 -48.06 13.86
N HIS A 913 -35.42 -48.56 13.17
CA HIS A 913 -35.36 -48.54 11.70
C HIS A 913 -35.55 -47.14 11.11
N GLU A 914 -34.93 -46.12 11.73
CA GLU A 914 -35.01 -44.72 11.31
C GLU A 914 -33.64 -44.15 10.89
N TYR A 915 -33.60 -43.17 9.99
CA TYR A 915 -32.37 -42.43 9.72
C TYR A 915 -32.15 -41.36 10.81
N TYR A 916 -31.21 -41.57 11.74
CA TYR A 916 -30.93 -40.60 12.80
C TYR A 916 -29.96 -39.50 12.37
N LEU A 917 -30.32 -38.26 12.65
CA LEU A 917 -29.42 -37.11 12.41
C LEU A 917 -28.14 -37.20 13.26
N THR A 918 -28.22 -37.77 14.46
CA THR A 918 -27.09 -37.92 15.40
C THR A 918 -25.88 -38.62 14.80
N ASP A 919 -26.11 -39.54 13.87
CA ASP A 919 -25.08 -40.42 13.35
C ASP A 919 -24.09 -39.69 12.43
N ILE A 920 -24.47 -38.53 11.87
CA ILE A 920 -23.56 -37.72 11.04
C ILE A 920 -22.32 -37.28 11.83
N ALA A 921 -22.46 -37.03 13.14
CA ALA A 921 -21.34 -36.63 13.98
C ALA A 921 -20.34 -37.78 14.19
N GLY A 922 -20.85 -39.00 14.38
CA GLY A 922 -20.03 -40.21 14.46
C GLY A 922 -19.36 -40.55 13.12
N LEU A 923 -20.08 -40.39 12.00
CA LEU A 923 -19.53 -40.57 10.66
C LEU A 923 -18.40 -39.57 10.35
N LEU A 924 -18.57 -38.30 10.75
CA LEU A 924 -17.54 -37.28 10.57
C LEU A 924 -16.27 -37.61 11.38
N LYS A 925 -16.45 -38.04 12.65
CA LYS A 925 -15.34 -38.45 13.52
C LYS A 925 -14.60 -39.67 12.98
N LYS A 926 -15.32 -40.69 12.48
CA LYS A 926 -14.74 -41.86 11.81
C LYS A 926 -13.94 -41.48 10.55
N GLY A 927 -14.32 -40.42 9.87
CA GLY A 927 -13.59 -39.84 8.75
C GLY A 927 -12.34 -39.02 9.15
N GLY A 928 -11.93 -39.04 10.42
CA GLY A 928 -10.74 -38.35 10.92
C GLY A 928 -10.93 -36.85 11.17
N LYS A 929 -12.16 -36.32 11.05
CA LYS A 929 -12.46 -34.89 11.29
C LYS A 929 -13.03 -34.68 12.70
N ASN A 930 -12.77 -33.53 13.28
CA ASN A 930 -13.26 -33.19 14.62
C ASN A 930 -14.67 -32.57 14.58
N VAL A 931 -15.40 -32.77 15.68
CA VAL A 931 -16.72 -32.19 15.95
C VAL A 931 -16.58 -31.20 17.10
N ASN A 932 -17.05 -29.96 16.90
CA ASN A 932 -17.07 -28.97 17.97
C ASN A 932 -18.34 -29.13 18.82
N VAL A 933 -18.17 -29.39 20.12
CA VAL A 933 -19.28 -29.61 21.06
C VAL A 933 -19.40 -28.39 21.96
N VAL A 934 -20.54 -27.70 21.87
CA VAL A 934 -20.77 -26.42 22.56
C VAL A 934 -21.83 -26.60 23.63
N LYS A 935 -21.43 -26.52 24.89
CA LYS A 935 -22.36 -26.67 26.02
C LYS A 935 -23.04 -25.34 26.36
N THR A 936 -24.38 -25.29 26.35
CA THR A 936 -25.13 -24.11 26.80
C THR A 936 -25.14 -23.99 28.32
N LYS A 937 -25.15 -22.74 28.83
CA LYS A 937 -25.30 -22.45 30.27
C LYS A 937 -26.74 -22.55 30.75
N ASN A 938 -27.70 -22.48 29.82
CA ASN A 938 -29.13 -22.50 30.14
C ASN A 938 -29.80 -23.67 29.43
N ALA A 939 -29.88 -24.81 30.10
CA ALA A 939 -30.51 -26.01 29.56
C ALA A 939 -32.03 -25.84 29.32
N PHE A 940 -32.65 -24.83 29.93
CA PHE A 940 -34.08 -24.56 29.76
C PHE A 940 -34.42 -24.05 28.34
N GLU A 941 -33.49 -23.35 27.69
CA GLU A 941 -33.69 -22.79 26.34
C GLU A 941 -33.79 -23.86 25.25
N ILE A 942 -33.21 -25.04 25.49
CA ILE A 942 -33.17 -26.14 24.52
C ILE A 942 -34.27 -27.18 24.76
N ALA A 943 -35.18 -26.94 25.71
CA ALA A 943 -36.27 -27.84 26.03
C ALA A 943 -37.35 -27.81 24.92
N GLY A 944 -37.59 -28.95 24.28
CA GLY A 944 -38.71 -29.12 23.36
C GLY A 944 -40.02 -29.38 24.09
N ILE A 945 -41.13 -28.89 23.55
CA ILE A 945 -42.47 -29.09 24.13
C ILE A 945 -43.09 -30.37 23.59
N ASN A 946 -43.08 -31.47 24.33
CA ASN A 946 -43.55 -32.78 23.90
C ASN A 946 -44.95 -33.18 24.41
N SER A 947 -45.47 -32.54 25.46
CA SER A 947 -46.83 -32.78 25.97
C SER A 947 -47.59 -31.48 26.30
N VAL A 948 -48.90 -31.60 26.56
CA VAL A 948 -49.74 -30.46 26.96
C VAL A 948 -49.34 -29.93 28.34
N GLU A 949 -48.90 -30.82 29.24
CA GLU A 949 -48.42 -30.46 30.57
C GLU A 949 -47.13 -29.64 30.49
N GLU A 950 -46.20 -30.03 29.60
CA GLU A 950 -44.97 -29.27 29.34
C GLU A 950 -45.29 -27.90 28.70
N LEU A 951 -46.25 -27.84 27.78
CA LEU A 951 -46.70 -26.58 27.18
C LEU A 951 -47.24 -25.61 28.23
N LYS A 952 -48.11 -26.08 29.13
CA LYS A 952 -48.67 -25.28 30.23
C LYS A 952 -47.60 -24.83 31.22
N ARG A 953 -46.65 -25.71 31.53
CA ARG A 953 -45.52 -25.40 32.42
C ARG A 953 -44.66 -24.28 31.84
N ILE A 954 -44.33 -24.38 30.55
CA ILE A 954 -43.55 -23.36 29.84
C ILE A 954 -44.34 -22.06 29.69
N GLU A 955 -45.65 -22.13 29.43
CA GLU A 955 -46.51 -20.94 29.34
C GLU A 955 -46.55 -20.17 30.67
N LYS A 956 -46.64 -20.87 31.82
CA LYS A 956 -46.55 -20.25 33.14
C LYS A 956 -45.19 -19.59 33.38
N LEU A 957 -44.10 -20.29 33.08
CA LEU A 957 -42.72 -19.79 33.24
C LEU A 957 -42.35 -18.69 32.23
N SER A 958 -43.12 -18.50 31.16
CA SER A 958 -42.89 -17.44 30.16
C SER A 958 -43.64 -16.13 30.47
N LYS A 959 -44.52 -16.13 31.49
CA LYS A 959 -45.29 -14.97 31.95
C LYS A 959 -44.71 -14.32 33.21
N GLU A 960 -43.90 -15.07 33.95
CA GLU A 960 -42.97 -14.59 35.00
C GLU A 960 -41.67 -14.13 34.33
#